data_AF-A0A7L4AQI9-F1
#
_entry.id   AF-A0A7L4AQI9-F1
#
_cell.length_a   1.000
_cell.length_b   1.000
_cell.length_c   1.000
_cell.angle_alpha   90.00
_cell.angle_beta   90.00
_cell.angle_gamma   90.00
#
_symmetry.space_group_name_H-M   'P 1'
#
loop_
_entity.id
_entity.type
_entity.pdbx_description
1 polymer ?
#
loop_
_entity_poly.entity_id
_entity_poly.type
_entity_poly.pdbx_seq_one_letter_code
_entity_poly.pdbx_strand_id
1 'polypeptide(L)'
;ASCSASGDPHYNTFDHRVHNFMGNCTYTLSKVCNVSERLPYFDVSTTNEHRGANTKVSYVKSVQVEVYGNQISLLKNKKVNVNGSRMNLPVFIEKKISIQSSGGYVLLETDFGLWVRYDGNHYAEVSVPSIYSGLLCGLCGNYNGDPNDDNIKPNGDIASGTNDLGQSWLVPENNTICSSGTEEQCDPALESEAKKNTMCGMITDPTGRIFKDCHTKVPPENFFENCVYDMCFTGGQATSLCYGLQAYAESCVNAGICIEWRNATLCPMPCPGGSIYKSCGTRCPSTCLNISAADSCSSLPVEGCFCKEGYVLSGDKCVPESSCGCLDESWFTSYPCTERCTCKANNTIVCAPWECGVREECSILDGVLGCHSNGQATCQVAGDPHYFTFDGLMYTFVGTCTYTLVEVVNSNSVIPITILGKNEDRGLRGATYLKEVYVDVYGVRITLQKKQGILLNNERVYTPMENRLRGVSIGNVGRFIVLETDFGVIVKYDGNHHLEITLPHSYFSKVQGMCGNFNDDREDDLSLPNGTLVNVAQFGNSWKVEEDSDAGCLPDLREDDVPPCTAENKPVIESQCNVLKSDKFKACHNLVKPEDFIQICIYDMCQYDGMKSALCDIVQFYVDTCRNYGITIKWRNSTFCPLPCPSHSHYTDCVSTCPSTCNDIFASSLCEKTEECTEGCECADNYVLSNGKCVPLSNCGCRDDDNNYYSAGETWITPHCTKRCQCEKNGVIKCKSYSCDSKETCVIKNGKHKCNPTGFGKCRIMGDPHYITFDGLVHHFQGKYTYILAQTIPDLPDTLTQFSIEGMNYPFYRSRHITYLKEILINVYNHTVRFRQKKQLVLDGVTVRPPAHPHEGIHIYRRTTRIYLETDFGLYVSFDGSQNADIKLANTYRNRVEGLCGNFDGRYRNDFTKPDGVRVQNVNAFGESWKVPLKRATSRLRRDVNSKNVSEEEPDPGLFQGCNENQLGQENSTSRCHILIDSNGPFVNCHSTVPPDFYFTSCLFDMCVEGDDDATLCRNLEEYVLACQQQGVRMEGWRQQTVCGISCPANSNYSSCMSACPASCNDFTSPSECESPCVEGCECLPGYVLSDSDCVPYKQCGCTYLNKYYEIGEIFTTDDCSQRCQCTESSTVSCSNIVCGSDEICGISNYSRGCYRSGPCMPNPCENDGICSETTNSASPHFHCECSELYTGETCEAEKI
;
A
#
# COMPACT_ATOMS: atom_id res chain seq x y z
N ALA A 1 44.73 20.78 10.60
CA ALA A 1 43.52 20.76 11.46
C ALA A 1 42.30 20.52 10.58
N SER A 2 41.12 20.31 11.17
CA SER A 2 39.85 20.28 10.43
C SER A 2 38.86 21.29 10.98
N CYS A 3 37.97 21.76 10.12
CA CYS A 3 36.86 22.65 10.41
C CYS A 3 35.61 22.08 9.75
N SER A 4 34.45 22.17 10.41
CA SER A 4 33.20 21.60 9.92
C SER A 4 32.04 22.59 9.97
N ALA A 5 31.11 22.45 9.04
CA ALA A 5 29.77 23.05 9.09
C ALA A 5 28.72 21.93 9.13
N SER A 6 27.81 21.96 10.10
CA SER A 6 26.84 20.86 10.32
C SER A 6 25.53 21.33 10.93
N GLY A 7 24.41 20.71 10.56
CA GLY A 7 23.12 20.95 11.22
C GLY A 7 22.56 22.32 10.87
N ASP A 8 22.04 23.06 11.85
CA ASP A 8 21.51 24.42 11.69
C ASP A 8 22.58 25.52 11.77
N PRO A 9 23.22 25.80 10.63
CA PRO A 9 24.58 25.37 10.46
C PRO A 9 25.46 25.85 11.63
N HIS A 10 25.90 24.88 12.42
CA HIS A 10 26.92 25.02 13.45
C HIS A 10 28.29 24.89 12.80
N TYR A 11 29.14 25.89 12.98
CA TYR A 11 30.52 25.91 12.50
C TYR A 11 31.46 25.60 13.66
N ASN A 12 32.34 24.61 13.48
CA ASN A 12 33.48 24.33 14.35
C ASN A 12 34.74 24.75 13.63
N THR A 13 35.44 25.77 14.14
CA THR A 13 36.64 26.33 13.53
C THR A 13 37.86 25.42 13.66
N PHE A 14 38.94 25.74 12.97
CA PHE A 14 40.20 24.98 13.08
C PHE A 14 40.79 24.98 14.49
N ASP A 15 40.49 26.02 15.28
CA ASP A 15 40.98 26.19 16.65
C ASP A 15 39.89 25.88 17.70
N HIS A 16 38.84 25.15 17.28
CA HIS A 16 37.76 24.59 18.11
C HIS A 16 36.75 25.60 18.69
N ARG A 17 36.62 26.79 18.09
CA ARG A 17 35.52 27.71 18.41
C ARG A 17 34.24 27.30 17.69
N VAL A 18 33.11 27.52 18.36
CA VAL A 18 31.77 27.26 17.80
C VAL A 18 31.09 28.57 17.41
N HIS A 19 30.47 28.56 16.24
CA HIS A 19 29.61 29.64 15.73
C HIS A 19 28.30 29.05 15.21
N ASN A 20 27.15 29.60 15.60
CA ASN A 20 25.82 29.26 15.08
C ASN A 20 25.29 30.41 14.23
N PHE A 21 25.09 30.20 12.92
CA PHE A 21 24.72 31.28 11.99
C PHE A 21 23.68 30.84 10.94
N MET A 22 22.48 31.43 11.00
CA MET A 22 21.32 31.01 10.21
C MET A 22 21.18 31.78 8.91
N GLY A 23 22.24 31.76 8.10
CA GLY A 23 22.26 32.37 6.77
C GLY A 23 21.81 31.38 5.70
N ASN A 24 21.03 31.84 4.72
CA ASN A 24 20.50 31.02 3.61
C ASN A 24 21.19 31.29 2.24
N CYS A 25 22.41 31.81 2.26
CA CYS A 25 23.20 32.15 1.08
C CYS A 25 24.54 31.40 1.05
N THR A 26 25.43 31.80 0.13
CA THR A 26 26.79 31.26 0.02
C THR A 26 27.75 32.05 0.91
N TYR A 27 28.51 31.35 1.75
CA TYR A 27 29.46 31.93 2.70
C TYR A 27 30.84 31.30 2.57
N THR A 28 31.90 32.11 2.72
CA THR A 28 33.28 31.62 2.70
C THR A 28 33.58 30.82 3.97
N LEU A 29 33.81 29.51 3.82
CA LEU A 29 34.15 28.63 4.92
C LEU A 29 35.63 28.77 5.27
N SER A 30 36.53 28.63 4.29
CA SER A 30 37.97 28.89 4.47
C SER A 30 38.65 29.19 3.14
N LYS A 31 39.54 30.18 3.12
CA LYS A 31 40.42 30.45 1.98
C LYS A 31 41.79 30.95 2.42
N VAL A 32 42.75 30.93 1.49
CA VAL A 32 44.08 31.51 1.72
C VAL A 32 44.01 33.03 1.58
N CYS A 33 44.29 33.76 2.65
CA CYS A 33 44.13 35.22 2.69
C CYS A 33 45.47 35.97 2.68
N ASN A 34 46.52 35.31 3.16
CA ASN A 34 47.89 35.81 3.09
C ASN A 34 48.67 35.00 2.04
N VAL A 35 48.68 35.48 0.80
CA VAL A 35 49.29 34.77 -0.34
C VAL A 35 50.81 34.81 -0.21
N SER A 36 51.41 33.70 0.26
CA SER A 36 52.84 33.44 0.11
C SER A 36 53.08 32.76 -1.24
N GLU A 37 54.09 33.17 -2.01
CA GLU A 37 54.46 32.55 -3.31
C GLU A 37 54.80 31.04 -3.23
N ARG A 38 54.83 30.44 -2.03
CA ARG A 38 55.28 29.06 -1.79
C ARG A 38 54.17 28.04 -1.55
N LEU A 39 52.92 28.45 -1.34
CA LEU A 39 51.81 27.53 -1.03
C LEU A 39 50.69 27.61 -2.07
N PRO A 40 50.07 26.47 -2.46
CA PRO A 40 48.89 26.46 -3.32
C PRO A 40 47.72 27.25 -2.71
N TYR A 41 47.06 28.06 -3.54
CA TYR A 41 45.82 28.77 -3.21
C TYR A 41 44.61 27.82 -3.25
N PHE A 42 43.66 28.04 -2.36
CA PHE A 42 42.32 27.46 -2.42
C PHE A 42 41.27 28.41 -1.82
N ASP A 43 40.01 28.22 -2.23
CA ASP A 43 38.82 28.81 -1.61
C ASP A 43 37.75 27.72 -1.45
N VAL A 44 37.22 27.57 -0.23
CA VAL A 44 36.09 26.69 0.07
C VAL A 44 34.95 27.53 0.61
N SER A 45 33.78 27.44 -0.03
CA SER A 45 32.54 28.09 0.41
C SER A 45 31.39 27.10 0.50
N THR A 46 30.42 27.39 1.36
CA THR A 46 29.22 26.59 1.56
C THR A 46 27.99 27.42 1.25
N THR A 47 27.08 26.87 0.44
CA THR A 47 25.75 27.43 0.22
C THR A 47 24.79 26.79 1.18
N ASN A 48 24.01 27.60 1.90
CA ASN A 48 23.01 27.13 2.84
C ASN A 48 21.59 27.34 2.31
N GLU A 49 20.61 26.60 2.83
CA GLU A 49 19.21 26.67 2.42
C GLU A 49 18.24 26.50 3.60
N HIS A 50 17.02 27.02 3.46
CA HIS A 50 15.87 26.61 4.27
C HIS A 50 15.20 25.39 3.64
N ARG A 51 14.53 24.56 4.45
CA ARG A 51 13.89 23.32 3.99
C ARG A 51 12.40 23.33 4.30
N GLY A 52 11.59 23.09 3.26
CA GLY A 52 10.13 23.11 3.36
C GLY A 52 9.61 24.46 3.86
N ALA A 53 8.56 24.44 4.68
CA ALA A 53 7.98 25.63 5.27
C ALA A 53 8.78 26.21 6.46
N ASN A 54 9.83 25.52 6.93
CA ASN A 54 10.61 25.97 8.09
C ASN A 54 11.78 26.86 7.66
N THR A 55 11.65 28.16 7.95
CA THR A 55 12.70 29.16 7.70
C THR A 55 13.50 29.54 8.95
N LYS A 56 13.30 28.84 10.07
CA LYS A 56 13.99 29.14 11.34
C LYS A 56 15.43 28.63 11.35
N VAL A 57 15.66 27.54 10.62
CA VAL A 57 16.92 26.82 10.55
C VAL A 57 17.42 26.76 9.11
N SER A 58 18.73 26.66 8.89
CA SER A 58 19.35 26.52 7.57
C SER A 58 20.38 25.41 7.53
N TYR A 59 20.51 24.72 6.39
CA TYR A 59 21.39 23.56 6.24
C TYR A 59 22.34 23.75 5.06
N VAL A 60 23.52 23.12 5.11
CA VAL A 60 24.47 23.14 3.98
C VAL A 60 23.86 22.42 2.77
N LYS A 61 23.56 23.16 1.71
CA LYS A 61 23.03 22.69 0.42
C LYS A 61 24.12 22.17 -0.53
N SER A 62 25.27 22.84 -0.55
CA SER A 62 26.39 22.50 -1.43
C SER A 62 27.70 23.09 -0.95
N VAL A 63 28.81 22.49 -1.38
CA VAL A 63 30.17 22.96 -1.11
C VAL A 63 30.87 23.30 -2.43
N GLN A 64 31.39 24.52 -2.53
CA GLN A 64 32.15 25.00 -3.68
C GLN A 64 33.64 25.04 -3.33
N VAL A 65 34.48 24.49 -4.18
CA VAL A 65 35.94 24.42 -4.02
C VAL A 65 36.62 24.98 -5.26
N GLU A 66 37.39 26.05 -5.08
CA GLU A 66 38.29 26.57 -6.09
C GLU A 66 39.73 26.16 -5.77
N VAL A 67 40.36 25.36 -6.63
CA VAL A 67 41.74 24.91 -6.45
C VAL A 67 42.40 24.57 -7.78
N TYR A 68 43.67 24.94 -7.95
CA TYR A 68 44.41 24.76 -9.21
C TYR A 68 43.69 25.29 -10.47
N GLY A 69 42.92 26.38 -10.34
CA GLY A 69 42.15 26.96 -11.45
C GLY A 69 40.93 26.15 -11.88
N ASN A 70 40.53 25.14 -11.10
CA ASN A 70 39.30 24.38 -11.29
C ASN A 70 38.24 24.83 -10.29
N GLN A 71 37.00 24.94 -10.74
CA GLN A 71 35.82 25.14 -9.89
C GLN A 71 35.08 23.81 -9.72
N ILE A 72 34.98 23.34 -8.48
CA ILE A 72 34.39 22.03 -8.17
C ILE A 72 33.23 22.24 -7.21
N SER A 73 32.06 21.69 -7.54
CA SER A 73 30.86 21.76 -6.72
C SER A 73 30.49 20.37 -6.21
N LEU A 74 30.42 20.21 -4.89
CA LEU A 74 29.85 19.05 -4.22
C LEU A 74 28.39 19.37 -3.87
N LEU A 75 27.46 18.64 -4.46
CA LEU A 75 26.02 18.93 -4.42
C LEU A 75 25.25 17.88 -3.62
N LYS A 76 23.96 18.13 -3.40
CA LYS A 76 23.04 17.16 -2.81
C LYS A 76 23.09 15.81 -3.52
N ASN A 77 22.75 14.74 -2.79
CA ASN A 77 22.77 13.37 -3.30
C ASN A 77 24.15 12.94 -3.84
N LYS A 78 25.23 13.52 -3.29
CA LYS A 78 26.63 13.22 -3.64
C LYS A 78 26.96 13.46 -5.12
N LYS A 79 26.20 14.32 -5.80
CA LYS A 79 26.47 14.72 -7.19
C LYS A 79 27.66 15.68 -7.22
N VAL A 80 28.49 15.60 -8.27
CA VAL A 80 29.70 16.43 -8.41
C VAL A 80 29.74 17.10 -9.76
N ASN A 81 30.00 18.41 -9.77
CA ASN A 81 30.31 19.18 -10.96
C ASN A 81 31.77 19.65 -10.94
N VAL A 82 32.44 19.60 -12.09
CA VAL A 82 33.79 20.13 -12.32
C VAL A 82 33.72 21.09 -13.50
N ASN A 83 34.08 22.35 -13.28
CA ASN A 83 34.02 23.43 -14.26
C ASN A 83 32.65 23.53 -14.96
N GLY A 84 31.57 23.36 -14.17
CA GLY A 84 30.19 23.37 -14.65
C GLY A 84 29.69 22.08 -15.31
N SER A 85 30.53 21.05 -15.46
CA SER A 85 30.14 19.75 -16.03
C SER A 85 29.98 18.68 -14.96
N ARG A 86 28.89 17.91 -15.01
CA ARG A 86 28.58 16.83 -14.06
C ARG A 86 29.44 15.60 -14.35
N MET A 87 30.03 15.05 -13.29
CA MET A 87 30.99 13.96 -13.39
C MET A 87 30.53 12.75 -12.56
N ASN A 88 30.76 11.54 -13.09
CA ASN A 88 30.62 10.30 -12.32
C ASN A 88 31.90 10.04 -11.51
N LEU A 89 31.73 9.60 -10.26
CA LEU A 89 32.85 9.29 -9.37
C LEU A 89 33.45 7.90 -9.67
N PRO A 90 34.76 7.70 -9.53
CA PRO A 90 35.79 8.69 -9.14
C PRO A 90 36.27 9.59 -10.30
N VAL A 91 36.76 10.79 -9.97
CA VAL A 91 37.33 11.78 -10.90
C VAL A 91 38.77 12.08 -10.51
N PHE A 92 39.69 12.06 -11.48
CA PHE A 92 41.10 12.42 -11.29
C PHE A 92 41.51 13.55 -12.24
N ILE A 93 41.92 14.69 -11.69
CA ILE A 93 42.30 15.89 -12.48
C ILE A 93 43.82 16.08 -12.36
N GLU A 94 44.52 15.98 -13.50
CA GLU A 94 45.97 16.18 -13.63
C GLU A 94 46.86 15.41 -12.62
N LYS A 95 46.35 14.34 -11.99
CA LYS A 95 46.97 13.65 -10.85
C LYS A 95 47.21 14.54 -9.60
N LYS A 96 46.62 15.74 -9.56
CA LYS A 96 46.72 16.68 -8.44
C LYS A 96 45.47 16.71 -7.58
N ILE A 97 44.32 16.42 -8.16
CA ILE A 97 43.02 16.39 -7.47
C ILE A 97 42.41 15.01 -7.70
N SER A 98 41.97 14.38 -6.61
CA SER A 98 41.18 13.16 -6.59
C SER A 98 39.83 13.46 -5.98
N ILE A 99 38.74 13.09 -6.65
CA ILE A 99 37.38 13.21 -6.12
C ILE A 99 36.77 11.82 -6.16
N GLN A 100 36.35 11.29 -5.02
CA GLN A 100 35.83 9.93 -4.93
C GLN A 100 34.72 9.80 -3.90
N SER A 101 33.92 8.74 -4.03
CA SER A 101 33.00 8.32 -2.98
C SER A 101 33.80 7.72 -1.81
N SER A 102 33.47 8.12 -0.59
CA SER A 102 34.15 7.74 0.64
C SER A 102 33.11 7.53 1.76
N GLY A 103 32.59 6.31 1.87
CA GLY A 103 31.53 5.98 2.83
C GLY A 103 30.28 6.85 2.62
N GLY A 104 29.92 7.60 3.66
CA GLY A 104 28.81 8.56 3.67
C GLY A 104 29.06 9.82 2.83
N TYR A 105 30.25 10.02 2.26
CA TYR A 105 30.70 11.31 1.75
C TYR A 105 31.17 11.27 0.30
N VAL A 106 31.15 12.43 -0.35
CA VAL A 106 32.08 12.72 -1.45
C VAL A 106 33.32 13.36 -0.84
N LEU A 107 34.49 12.85 -1.19
CA LEU A 107 35.78 13.34 -0.72
C LEU A 107 36.60 13.87 -1.89
N LEU A 108 37.04 15.12 -1.77
CA LEU A 108 38.04 15.75 -2.62
C LEU A 108 39.37 15.80 -1.87
N GLU A 109 40.43 15.28 -2.47
CA GLU A 109 41.80 15.34 -1.95
C GLU A 109 42.74 15.98 -2.96
N THR A 110 43.70 16.75 -2.47
CA THR A 110 44.78 17.31 -3.29
C THR A 110 46.14 16.71 -2.95
N ASP A 111 47.09 16.78 -3.88
CA ASP A 111 48.47 16.34 -3.72
C ASP A 111 49.25 17.10 -2.64
N PHE A 112 48.83 18.32 -2.29
CA PHE A 112 49.41 19.10 -1.19
C PHE A 112 48.73 18.86 0.17
N GLY A 113 47.73 17.98 0.24
CA GLY A 113 47.12 17.53 1.49
C GLY A 113 45.94 18.36 1.99
N LEU A 114 45.33 19.20 1.14
CA LEU A 114 43.98 19.73 1.39
C LEU A 114 42.98 18.61 1.12
N TRP A 115 42.01 18.43 2.01
CA TRP A 115 40.83 17.63 1.69
C TRP A 115 39.54 18.31 2.12
N VAL A 116 38.49 18.10 1.32
CA VAL A 116 37.15 18.64 1.53
C VAL A 116 36.17 17.49 1.35
N ARG A 117 35.24 17.32 2.29
CA ARG A 117 34.18 16.30 2.16
C ARG A 117 32.80 16.85 2.47
N TYR A 118 31.80 16.30 1.80
CA TYR A 118 30.39 16.66 1.97
C TYR A 118 29.54 15.38 1.96
N ASP A 119 28.59 15.25 2.89
CA ASP A 119 27.70 14.09 2.96
C ASP A 119 26.60 14.09 1.88
N GLY A 120 26.43 15.21 1.18
CA GLY A 120 25.35 15.40 0.22
C GLY A 120 24.05 15.88 0.88
N ASN A 121 24.05 16.22 2.17
CA ASN A 121 22.87 16.64 2.91
C ASN A 121 23.10 17.84 3.83
N HIS A 122 23.87 17.72 4.91
CA HIS A 122 23.93 18.75 5.95
C HIS A 122 25.32 18.96 6.57
N TYR A 123 26.29 18.08 6.29
CA TYR A 123 27.60 18.08 6.92
C TYR A 123 28.71 18.27 5.89
N ALA A 124 29.48 19.35 6.05
CA ALA A 124 30.68 19.64 5.28
C ALA A 124 31.90 19.77 6.19
N GLU A 125 33.06 19.29 5.74
CA GLU A 125 34.32 19.41 6.48
C GLU A 125 35.49 19.72 5.56
N VAL A 126 36.38 20.58 6.04
CA VAL A 126 37.61 20.99 5.38
C VAL A 126 38.78 20.68 6.28
N SER A 127 39.86 20.10 5.74
CA SER A 127 41.10 19.91 6.47
C SER A 127 42.30 20.36 5.67
N VAL A 128 43.21 20.99 6.41
CA VAL A 128 44.42 21.61 5.87
C VAL A 128 45.65 21.15 6.66
N PRO A 129 46.82 21.00 6.00
CA PRO A 129 48.07 20.72 6.69
C PRO A 129 48.53 21.90 7.55
N SER A 130 49.34 21.62 8.57
CA SER A 130 49.82 22.64 9.53
C SER A 130 50.64 23.79 8.93
N ILE A 131 51.13 23.63 7.70
CA ILE A 131 51.86 24.68 6.98
C ILE A 131 50.99 25.91 6.63
N TYR A 132 49.66 25.76 6.70
CA TYR A 132 48.70 26.85 6.48
C TYR A 132 48.36 27.64 7.75
N SER A 133 48.97 27.30 8.90
CA SER A 133 48.67 27.94 10.18
C SER A 133 48.90 29.46 10.13
N GLY A 134 47.88 30.24 10.53
CA GLY A 134 47.89 31.70 10.51
C GLY A 134 47.82 32.35 9.12
N LEU A 135 47.59 31.58 8.04
CA LEU A 135 47.48 32.08 6.66
C LEU A 135 46.04 32.06 6.11
N LEU A 136 45.13 31.45 6.87
CA LEU A 136 43.75 31.25 6.46
C LEU A 136 42.85 32.36 7.01
N CYS A 137 41.70 32.54 6.37
CA CYS A 137 40.59 33.30 6.94
C CYS A 137 39.26 32.77 6.38
N GLY A 138 38.15 33.13 7.04
CA GLY A 138 36.81 32.64 6.75
C GLY A 138 36.05 32.32 8.03
N LEU A 139 34.89 31.67 7.91
CA LEU A 139 34.12 31.19 9.05
C LEU A 139 34.84 30.09 9.87
N CYS A 140 35.82 29.41 9.28
CA CYS A 140 36.69 28.46 9.97
C CYS A 140 37.83 29.08 10.78
N GLY A 141 37.91 30.41 10.86
CA GLY A 141 38.96 31.08 11.59
C GLY A 141 40.30 31.15 10.85
N ASN A 142 41.36 31.50 11.57
CA ASN A 142 42.68 31.78 10.98
C ASN A 142 43.71 30.63 11.15
N TYR A 143 43.35 29.59 11.90
CA TYR A 143 44.16 28.40 12.18
C TYR A 143 45.51 28.70 12.85
N ASN A 144 45.54 29.56 13.86
CA ASN A 144 46.74 29.91 14.61
C ASN A 144 46.84 29.22 15.99
N GLY A 145 45.79 28.50 16.39
CA GLY A 145 45.68 27.80 17.68
C GLY A 145 45.02 28.62 18.80
N ASP A 146 44.52 29.82 18.53
CA ASP A 146 43.79 30.66 19.48
C ASP A 146 42.30 30.78 19.11
N PRO A 147 41.39 30.07 19.79
CA PRO A 147 39.96 30.18 19.48
C PRO A 147 39.41 31.61 19.66
N ASN A 148 40.04 32.47 20.45
CA ASN A 148 39.48 33.79 20.77
C ASN A 148 39.49 34.77 19.59
N ASP A 149 40.29 34.52 18.55
CA ASP A 149 40.44 35.39 17.39
C ASP A 149 39.80 34.84 16.10
N ASP A 150 39.07 33.73 16.20
CA ASP A 150 38.32 33.14 15.08
C ASP A 150 37.02 33.89 14.70
N ASN A 151 36.72 35.01 15.37
CA ASN A 151 35.61 35.90 15.04
C ASN A 151 36.05 37.19 14.28
N ILE A 152 37.12 37.11 13.51
CA ILE A 152 37.62 38.20 12.67
C ILE A 152 36.83 38.26 11.34
N LYS A 153 36.44 39.47 10.95
CA LYS A 153 35.76 39.77 9.68
C LYS A 153 36.77 39.94 8.54
N PRO A 154 36.37 39.92 7.25
CA PRO A 154 37.30 40.09 6.13
C PRO A 154 38.09 41.40 6.15
N ASN A 155 37.56 42.44 6.82
CA ASN A 155 38.20 43.74 6.96
C ASN A 155 39.20 43.83 8.14
N GLY A 156 39.36 42.75 8.92
CA GLY A 156 40.26 42.69 10.08
C GLY A 156 39.62 43.09 11.40
N ASP A 157 38.37 43.57 11.43
CA ASP A 157 37.67 43.92 12.66
C ASP A 157 37.11 42.66 13.37
N ILE A 158 36.95 42.75 14.69
CA ILE A 158 36.29 41.71 15.50
C ILE A 158 34.77 41.82 15.32
N ALA A 159 34.10 40.70 15.02
CA ALA A 159 32.65 40.65 14.93
C ALA A 159 31.98 40.80 16.30
N SER A 160 30.87 41.54 16.32
CA SER A 160 30.06 41.81 17.53
C SER A 160 29.29 40.58 18.04
N GLY A 161 29.13 39.57 17.19
CA GLY A 161 28.46 38.31 17.49
C GLY A 161 28.47 37.41 16.25
N THR A 162 27.86 36.23 16.37
CA THR A 162 27.92 35.25 15.29
C THR A 162 27.19 35.67 14.01
N ASN A 163 26.07 36.38 14.13
CA ASN A 163 25.33 36.89 12.97
C ASN A 163 26.13 37.95 12.18
N ASP A 164 26.82 38.86 12.89
CA ASP A 164 27.71 39.85 12.28
C ASP A 164 28.91 39.16 11.60
N LEU A 165 29.47 38.12 12.22
CA LEU A 165 30.53 37.31 11.63
C LEU A 165 30.06 36.63 10.34
N GLY A 166 28.97 35.86 10.41
CA GLY A 166 28.36 35.14 9.28
C GLY A 166 28.08 36.05 8.09
N GLN A 167 27.39 37.17 8.35
CA GLN A 167 27.02 38.15 7.32
C GLN A 167 28.26 38.80 6.67
N SER A 168 29.35 38.98 7.43
CA SER A 168 30.58 39.55 6.91
C SER A 168 31.30 38.66 5.89
N TRP A 169 31.10 37.34 5.95
CA TRP A 169 31.72 36.35 5.06
C TRP A 169 30.83 35.92 3.89
N LEU A 170 29.78 36.68 3.60
CA LEU A 170 28.89 36.47 2.45
C LEU A 170 29.66 36.57 1.12
N VAL A 171 29.48 35.58 0.25
CA VAL A 171 29.97 35.61 -1.13
C VAL A 171 28.96 36.40 -1.98
N PRO A 172 29.36 37.50 -2.65
CA PRO A 172 28.43 38.30 -3.44
C PRO A 172 27.84 37.52 -4.63
N GLU A 173 26.52 37.39 -4.67
CA GLU A 173 25.76 36.81 -5.79
C GLU A 173 24.74 37.82 -6.35
N ASN A 174 24.51 37.80 -7.67
CA ASN A 174 23.51 38.66 -8.31
C ASN A 174 22.08 38.12 -8.05
N ASN A 175 21.17 38.98 -7.60
CA ASN A 175 19.72 38.73 -7.44
C ASN A 175 19.29 37.79 -6.28
N THR A 176 20.15 37.46 -5.31
CA THR A 176 19.77 36.61 -4.16
C THR A 176 19.34 37.44 -2.94
N ILE A 177 18.15 37.20 -2.38
CA ILE A 177 17.69 37.82 -1.13
C ILE A 177 18.17 36.96 0.05
N CYS A 178 19.19 37.43 0.76
CA CYS A 178 19.70 36.75 1.95
C CYS A 178 18.99 37.23 3.22
N SER A 179 18.60 36.30 4.08
CA SER A 179 18.10 36.59 5.43
C SER A 179 19.06 36.05 6.48
N SER A 180 19.29 36.82 7.54
CA SER A 180 19.88 36.35 8.78
C SER A 180 18.75 35.98 9.74
N GLY A 181 18.69 34.73 10.21
CA GLY A 181 17.64 34.26 11.12
C GLY A 181 17.47 35.12 12.39
N THR A 182 16.28 35.04 13.00
CA THR A 182 15.94 35.72 14.26
C THR A 182 16.19 34.81 15.46
N GLU A 183 16.77 35.35 16.53
CA GLU A 183 16.87 34.62 17.81
C GLU A 183 15.47 34.44 18.42
N GLU A 184 14.94 33.21 18.39
CA GLU A 184 13.69 32.81 19.05
C GLU A 184 13.96 31.92 20.27
N GLN A 185 13.02 31.85 21.21
CA GLN A 185 13.16 31.09 22.46
C GLN A 185 12.48 29.73 22.35
N CYS A 186 13.17 28.65 22.76
CA CYS A 186 12.64 27.29 22.67
C CYS A 186 11.45 27.07 23.61
N ASP A 187 10.50 26.22 23.18
CA ASP A 187 9.46 25.70 24.06
C ASP A 187 10.07 24.89 25.22
N PRO A 188 9.77 25.21 26.49
CA PRO A 188 10.38 24.53 27.63
C PRO A 188 10.09 23.02 27.71
N ALA A 189 8.93 22.57 27.22
CA ALA A 189 8.58 21.15 27.25
C ALA A 189 9.40 20.38 26.22
N LEU A 190 9.56 20.95 25.01
CA LEU A 190 10.34 20.35 23.95
C LEU A 190 11.85 20.36 24.26
N GLU A 191 12.36 21.45 24.85
CA GLU A 191 13.74 21.52 25.34
C GLU A 191 14.03 20.42 26.38
N SER A 192 13.09 20.24 27.34
CA SER A 192 13.19 19.19 28.36
C SER A 192 13.20 17.78 27.76
N GLU A 193 12.39 17.53 26.72
CA GLU A 193 12.37 16.26 26.00
C GLU A 193 13.68 16.01 25.24
N ALA A 194 14.18 17.01 24.51
CA ALA A 194 15.42 16.93 23.73
C ALA A 194 16.64 16.64 24.61
N LYS A 195 16.66 17.14 25.86
CA LYS A 195 17.76 16.92 26.82
C LYS A 195 17.82 15.50 27.39
N LYS A 196 16.81 14.65 27.21
CA LYS A 196 16.81 13.27 27.74
C LYS A 196 17.86 12.40 27.05
N ASN A 197 18.32 11.36 27.75
CA ASN A 197 19.27 10.36 27.22
C ASN A 197 18.67 9.48 26.11
N THR A 198 17.38 9.60 25.82
CA THR A 198 16.73 8.98 24.65
C THR A 198 16.78 9.86 23.41
N MET A 199 17.31 11.09 23.52
CA MET A 199 17.43 12.10 22.46
C MET A 199 18.86 12.67 22.48
N CYS A 200 19.06 13.99 22.51
CA CYS A 200 20.38 14.62 22.47
C CYS A 200 21.25 14.28 23.69
N GLY A 201 20.65 13.97 24.85
CA GLY A 201 21.37 13.56 26.05
C GLY A 201 22.24 12.31 25.86
N MET A 202 22.03 11.53 24.80
CA MET A 202 22.94 10.43 24.41
C MET A 202 24.39 10.92 24.21
N ILE A 203 24.57 12.15 23.73
CA ILE A 203 25.88 12.73 23.41
C ILE A 203 26.72 12.90 24.68
N THR A 204 26.11 13.26 25.81
CA THR A 204 26.81 13.57 27.07
C THR A 204 26.74 12.46 28.12
N ASP A 205 25.98 11.39 27.89
CA ASP A 205 25.76 10.31 28.88
C ASP A 205 27.08 9.60 29.25
N PRO A 206 27.63 9.82 30.46
CA PRO A 206 28.91 9.24 30.88
C PRO A 206 28.80 7.74 31.21
N THR A 207 27.56 7.24 31.36
CA THR A 207 27.24 5.83 31.60
C THR A 207 26.70 5.12 30.36
N GLY A 208 26.50 5.87 29.27
CA GLY A 208 25.97 5.40 28.00
C GLY A 208 26.91 4.40 27.31
N ARG A 209 26.34 3.55 26.46
CA ARG A 209 27.09 2.54 25.70
C ARG A 209 27.60 3.01 24.33
N ILE A 210 27.13 4.17 23.86
CA ILE A 210 27.40 4.65 22.50
C ILE A 210 28.62 5.59 22.49
N PHE A 211 28.48 6.81 23.02
CA PHE A 211 29.49 7.87 22.83
C PHE A 211 30.55 8.00 23.92
N LYS A 212 30.42 7.25 25.02
CA LYS A 212 31.27 7.37 26.22
C LYS A 212 32.78 7.33 25.92
N ASP A 213 33.20 6.44 25.03
CA ASP A 213 34.63 6.27 24.72
C ASP A 213 35.22 7.51 24.01
N CYS A 214 34.37 8.32 23.35
CA CYS A 214 34.76 9.53 22.65
C CYS A 214 34.92 10.76 23.54
N HIS A 215 34.22 10.83 24.68
CA HIS A 215 34.25 11.99 25.59
C HIS A 215 35.67 12.40 26.02
N THR A 216 36.60 11.45 26.06
CA THR A 216 37.99 11.70 26.43
C THR A 216 38.83 12.37 25.34
N LYS A 217 38.36 12.36 24.08
CA LYS A 217 39.03 12.93 22.91
C LYS A 217 38.30 14.12 22.34
N VAL A 218 36.97 14.11 22.37
CA VAL A 218 36.12 15.16 21.82
C VAL A 218 35.13 15.58 22.90
N PRO A 219 35.20 16.83 23.41
CA PRO A 219 34.24 17.34 24.38
C PRO A 219 32.79 17.30 23.85
N PRO A 220 31.84 16.69 24.57
CA PRO A 220 30.47 16.51 24.09
C PRO A 220 29.56 17.75 24.22
N GLU A 221 29.91 18.73 25.05
CA GLU A 221 28.99 19.79 25.49
C GLU A 221 28.42 20.63 24.34
N ASN A 222 29.29 21.08 23.43
CA ASN A 222 28.87 21.90 22.29
C ASN A 222 27.94 21.14 21.35
N PHE A 223 28.22 19.86 21.09
CA PHE A 223 27.39 19.02 20.23
C PHE A 223 26.02 18.72 20.84
N PHE A 224 25.97 18.57 22.16
CA PHE A 224 24.72 18.41 22.89
C PHE A 224 23.86 19.67 22.81
N GLU A 225 24.43 20.85 23.05
CA GLU A 225 23.71 22.12 22.96
C GLU A 225 23.17 22.37 21.54
N ASN A 226 24.00 22.12 20.53
CA ASN A 226 23.63 22.20 19.13
C ASN A 226 22.47 21.25 18.77
N CYS A 227 22.55 19.98 19.20
CA CYS A 227 21.47 19.02 18.99
C CYS A 227 20.16 19.46 19.65
N VAL A 228 20.20 19.95 20.90
CA VAL A 228 19.00 20.44 21.61
C VAL A 228 18.42 21.65 20.89
N TYR A 229 19.28 22.55 20.42
CA TYR A 229 18.90 23.69 19.60
C TYR A 229 18.17 23.23 18.33
N ASP A 230 18.78 22.36 17.52
CA ASP A 230 18.17 21.85 16.28
C ASP A 230 16.81 21.21 16.52
N MET A 231 16.70 20.38 17.57
CA MET A 231 15.44 19.77 17.98
C MET A 231 14.39 20.83 18.33
N CYS A 232 14.77 21.88 19.05
CA CYS A 232 13.89 23.00 19.39
C CYS A 232 13.29 23.70 18.18
N PHE A 233 14.11 24.08 17.20
CA PHE A 233 13.65 24.88 16.05
C PHE A 233 13.05 24.05 14.91
N THR A 234 13.06 22.72 15.05
CA THR A 234 12.39 21.79 14.14
C THR A 234 11.19 21.08 14.75
N GLY A 235 10.76 21.45 15.97
CA GLY A 235 9.60 20.82 16.62
C GLY A 235 9.86 19.36 17.06
N GLY A 236 11.12 18.99 17.27
CA GLY A 236 11.52 17.66 17.71
C GLY A 236 11.53 16.59 16.61
N GLN A 237 11.82 16.99 15.37
CA GLN A 237 11.93 16.07 14.24
C GLN A 237 13.09 15.06 14.44
N ALA A 238 12.81 13.78 14.19
CA ALA A 238 13.79 12.71 14.27
C ALA A 238 15.03 12.93 13.37
N THR A 239 14.88 13.56 12.20
CA THR A 239 15.98 13.88 11.29
C THR A 239 16.98 14.85 11.92
N SER A 240 16.51 15.85 12.67
CA SER A 240 17.34 16.81 13.40
C SER A 240 18.18 16.16 14.48
N LEU A 241 17.59 15.22 15.24
CA LEU A 241 18.36 14.38 16.18
C LEU A 241 19.47 13.63 15.44
N CYS A 242 19.16 13.03 14.29
CA CYS A 242 20.15 12.29 13.51
C CYS A 242 21.30 13.15 13.01
N TYR A 243 21.04 14.40 12.62
CA TYR A 243 22.07 15.35 12.22
C TYR A 243 23.00 15.70 13.38
N GLY A 244 22.45 15.98 14.57
CA GLY A 244 23.24 16.25 15.77
C GLY A 244 24.10 15.06 16.19
N LEU A 245 23.53 13.85 16.21
CA LEU A 245 24.26 12.62 16.54
C LEU A 245 25.36 12.30 15.51
N GLN A 246 25.08 12.48 14.22
CA GLN A 246 26.05 12.26 13.14
C GLN A 246 27.24 13.23 13.26
N ALA A 247 27.00 14.52 13.54
CA ALA A 247 28.07 15.50 13.68
C ALA A 247 29.05 15.14 14.82
N TYR A 248 28.54 14.63 15.95
CA TYR A 248 29.39 14.17 17.04
C TYR A 248 30.12 12.86 16.71
N ALA A 249 29.40 11.88 16.13
CA ALA A 249 30.00 10.62 15.70
C ALA A 249 31.17 10.83 14.72
N GLU A 250 31.02 11.75 13.77
CA GLU A 250 32.09 12.09 12.82
C GLU A 250 33.31 12.71 13.50
N SER A 251 33.09 13.58 14.48
CA SER A 251 34.19 14.15 15.27
C SER A 251 34.95 13.08 16.04
N CYS A 252 34.24 12.05 16.54
CA CYS A 252 34.85 10.89 17.20
C CYS A 252 35.67 10.03 16.23
N VAL A 253 35.15 9.77 15.03
CA VAL A 253 35.85 9.02 13.98
C VAL A 253 37.13 9.75 13.57
N ASN A 254 37.08 11.08 13.43
CA ASN A 254 38.25 11.92 13.17
C ASN A 254 39.30 11.88 14.30
N ALA A 255 38.86 11.65 15.55
CA ALA A 255 39.75 11.40 16.69
C ALA A 255 40.27 9.94 16.76
N GLY A 256 39.96 9.10 15.77
CA GLY A 256 40.37 7.70 15.68
C GLY A 256 39.49 6.73 16.47
N ILE A 257 38.28 7.14 16.86
CA ILE A 257 37.34 6.33 17.65
C ILE A 257 36.12 5.97 16.77
N CYS A 258 36.01 4.69 16.44
CA CYS A 258 34.86 4.11 15.77
C CYS A 258 33.69 3.92 16.73
N ILE A 259 32.50 4.41 16.39
CA ILE A 259 31.30 4.27 17.23
C ILE A 259 30.16 3.68 16.42
N GLU A 260 29.65 2.54 16.89
CA GLU A 260 28.42 1.94 16.36
C GLU A 260 27.21 2.60 17.04
N TRP A 261 26.74 3.70 16.46
CA TRP A 261 25.64 4.50 17.02
C TRP A 261 24.32 4.33 16.27
N ARG A 262 24.36 4.02 14.97
CA ARG A 262 23.15 3.77 14.17
C ARG A 262 22.64 2.35 14.38
N ASN A 263 21.33 2.23 14.39
CA ASN A 263 20.65 0.95 14.26
C ASN A 263 19.32 1.14 13.54
N ALA A 264 18.55 0.07 13.38
CA ALA A 264 17.26 0.12 12.68
C ALA A 264 16.23 1.10 13.28
N THR A 265 16.38 1.48 14.56
CA THR A 265 15.47 2.38 15.28
C THR A 265 16.09 3.74 15.61
N LEU A 266 17.41 3.86 15.54
CA LEU A 266 18.16 5.08 15.82
C LEU A 266 18.92 5.48 14.55
N CYS A 267 18.33 6.41 13.81
CA CYS A 267 18.92 7.01 12.62
C CYS A 267 19.44 5.98 11.59
N PRO A 268 18.60 5.04 11.13
CA PRO A 268 19.03 4.00 10.20
C PRO A 268 19.62 4.60 8.92
N MET A 269 20.70 3.99 8.43
CA MET A 269 21.30 4.32 7.13
C MET A 269 21.08 3.12 6.19
N PRO A 270 19.96 3.10 5.44
CA PRO A 270 19.68 2.03 4.50
C PRO A 270 20.70 2.03 3.36
N CYS A 271 21.27 0.86 3.08
CA CYS A 271 22.30 0.71 2.07
C CYS A 271 21.73 0.08 0.78
N PRO A 272 22.15 0.54 -0.41
CA PRO A 272 21.74 -0.06 -1.67
C PRO A 272 22.05 -1.56 -1.77
N GLY A 273 21.33 -2.28 -2.65
CA GLY A 273 21.60 -3.68 -2.94
C GLY A 273 23.08 -3.95 -3.26
N GLY A 274 23.61 -5.07 -2.79
CA GLY A 274 25.04 -5.40 -2.91
C GLY A 274 25.97 -4.66 -1.95
N SER A 275 25.46 -3.79 -1.07
CA SER A 275 26.24 -3.07 -0.07
C SER A 275 25.77 -3.34 1.37
N ILE A 276 26.58 -2.97 2.36
CA ILE A 276 26.34 -3.12 3.79
C ILE A 276 26.80 -1.88 4.55
N TYR A 277 26.03 -1.50 5.57
CA TYR A 277 26.42 -0.42 6.48
C TYR A 277 27.59 -0.87 7.36
N LYS A 278 28.55 0.03 7.58
CA LYS A 278 29.59 -0.10 8.61
C LYS A 278 29.84 1.27 9.24
N SER A 279 29.97 1.36 10.57
CA SER A 279 30.41 2.61 11.19
C SER A 279 31.90 2.89 10.97
N CYS A 280 32.67 1.86 10.62
CA CYS A 280 34.07 2.00 10.24
C CYS A 280 34.43 1.12 9.04
N GLY A 281 34.41 1.73 7.85
CA GLY A 281 34.93 1.14 6.62
C GLY A 281 36.12 1.92 6.06
N THR A 282 36.63 1.43 4.92
CA THR A 282 37.74 2.07 4.20
C THR A 282 37.28 3.37 3.55
N ARG A 283 38.11 4.42 3.66
CA ARG A 283 37.91 5.70 2.93
C ARG A 283 38.04 5.56 1.42
N CYS A 284 38.77 4.54 0.96
CA CYS A 284 38.98 4.25 -0.45
C CYS A 284 38.28 2.93 -0.81
N PRO A 285 37.06 2.98 -1.40
CA PRO A 285 36.38 1.77 -1.85
C PRO A 285 37.06 1.21 -3.11
N SER A 286 37.06 -0.12 -3.24
CA SER A 286 37.36 -0.76 -4.53
C SER A 286 36.32 -0.34 -5.56
N THR A 287 36.77 0.10 -6.72
CA THR A 287 35.90 0.55 -7.82
C THR A 287 36.11 -0.29 -9.07
N CYS A 288 35.16 -0.27 -10.02
CA CYS A 288 35.36 -0.90 -11.32
C CYS A 288 36.58 -0.37 -12.10
N LEU A 289 37.06 0.85 -11.80
CA LEU A 289 38.26 1.43 -12.41
C LEU A 289 39.55 1.03 -11.69
N ASN A 290 39.49 0.80 -10.37
CA ASN A 290 40.63 0.41 -9.55
C ASN A 290 40.19 -0.51 -8.41
N ILE A 291 40.36 -1.81 -8.64
CA ILE A 291 39.94 -2.87 -7.71
C ILE A 291 40.83 -2.90 -6.46
N SER A 292 42.11 -2.51 -6.58
CA SER A 292 43.10 -2.50 -5.49
C SER A 292 43.17 -1.16 -4.73
N ALA A 293 42.23 -0.23 -4.95
CA ALA A 293 42.24 1.09 -4.31
C ALA A 293 42.24 1.02 -2.77
N ALA A 294 41.61 -0.02 -2.21
CA ALA A 294 41.56 -0.26 -0.77
C ALA A 294 42.93 -0.58 -0.15
N ASP A 295 43.88 -1.13 -0.91
CA ASP A 295 45.18 -1.60 -0.40
C ASP A 295 46.22 -0.48 -0.21
N SER A 296 45.96 0.71 -0.79
CA SER A 296 46.90 1.84 -0.87
C SER A 296 46.50 3.07 -0.04
N CYS A 297 45.42 3.01 0.74
CA CYS A 297 44.78 4.15 1.38
C CYS A 297 45.29 4.42 2.82
N SER A 298 45.26 5.68 3.27
CA SER A 298 45.67 6.10 4.62
C SER A 298 44.65 5.73 5.74
N SER A 299 45.05 5.91 7.00
CA SER A 299 44.66 5.14 8.20
C SER A 299 43.43 5.61 9.00
N LEU A 300 42.54 6.45 8.48
CA LEU A 300 41.32 6.88 9.20
C LEU A 300 40.05 6.25 8.60
N PRO A 301 39.22 5.57 9.42
CA PRO A 301 37.99 4.96 8.93
C PRO A 301 36.91 6.00 8.61
N VAL A 302 35.90 5.60 7.87
CA VAL A 302 34.71 6.43 7.58
C VAL A 302 33.44 5.60 7.77
N GLU A 303 32.36 6.23 8.22
CA GLU A 303 31.03 5.62 8.30
C GLU A 303 30.37 5.61 6.91
N GLY A 304 29.58 4.59 6.59
CA GLY A 304 28.73 4.58 5.39
C GLY A 304 28.34 3.21 4.89
N CYS A 305 27.91 3.16 3.62
CA CYS A 305 27.62 1.93 2.90
C CYS A 305 28.83 1.46 2.10
N PHE A 306 29.19 0.19 2.24
CA PHE A 306 30.35 -0.43 1.59
C PHE A 306 29.93 -1.67 0.82
N CYS A 307 30.56 -1.93 -0.32
CA CYS A 307 30.24 -3.12 -1.11
C CYS A 307 30.53 -4.41 -0.33
N LYS A 308 29.64 -5.40 -0.52
CA LYS A 308 29.83 -6.77 -0.03
C LYS A 308 31.03 -7.40 -0.73
N GLU A 309 31.56 -8.47 -0.15
CA GLU A 309 32.63 -9.25 -0.79
C GLU A 309 32.19 -9.76 -2.17
N GLY A 310 33.06 -9.62 -3.18
CA GLY A 310 32.74 -9.93 -4.60
C GLY A 310 32.04 -8.81 -5.38
N TYR A 311 31.70 -7.70 -4.73
CA TYR A 311 31.14 -6.49 -5.34
C TYR A 311 32.13 -5.34 -5.28
N VAL A 312 32.08 -4.46 -6.28
CA VAL A 312 32.88 -3.23 -6.34
C VAL A 312 32.01 -2.04 -6.71
N LEU A 313 32.47 -0.83 -6.36
CA LEU A 313 31.72 0.40 -6.56
C LEU A 313 31.79 0.86 -8.03
N SER A 314 30.64 1.12 -8.63
CA SER A 314 30.46 1.73 -9.94
C SER A 314 29.55 2.94 -9.79
N GLY A 315 30.11 4.15 -9.83
CA GLY A 315 29.40 5.37 -9.46
C GLY A 315 29.02 5.34 -7.97
N ASP A 316 27.72 5.25 -7.70
CA ASP A 316 27.12 5.17 -6.36
C ASP A 316 26.60 3.77 -6.00
N LYS A 317 26.82 2.76 -6.87
CA LYS A 317 26.23 1.41 -6.73
C LYS A 317 27.30 0.33 -6.59
N CYS A 318 26.98 -0.69 -5.80
CA CYS A 318 27.80 -1.89 -5.70
C CYS A 318 27.32 -2.91 -6.73
N VAL A 319 28.18 -3.23 -7.70
CA VAL A 319 27.90 -4.21 -8.75
C VAL A 319 28.85 -5.41 -8.60
N PRO A 320 28.46 -6.62 -9.03
CA PRO A 320 29.40 -7.74 -9.11
C PRO A 320 30.61 -7.36 -9.97
N GLU A 321 31.81 -7.83 -9.61
CA GLU A 321 33.02 -7.54 -10.38
C GLU A 321 32.90 -7.97 -11.86
N SER A 322 32.18 -9.06 -12.13
CA SER A 322 31.88 -9.53 -13.49
C SER A 322 31.02 -8.57 -14.30
N SER A 323 30.28 -7.69 -13.63
CA SER A 323 29.42 -6.68 -14.25
C SER A 323 30.15 -5.34 -14.41
N CYS A 324 31.44 -5.26 -14.08
CA CYS A 324 32.21 -4.05 -14.28
C CYS A 324 32.40 -3.72 -15.76
N GLY A 325 32.08 -2.46 -16.05
CA GLY A 325 32.15 -1.85 -17.36
C GLY A 325 30.96 -0.94 -17.55
N CYS A 326 31.02 -0.06 -18.55
CA CYS A 326 29.86 0.75 -18.90
C CYS A 326 28.88 -0.13 -19.71
N LEU A 327 27.72 -0.40 -19.13
CA LEU A 327 26.60 -1.11 -19.78
C LEU A 327 25.50 -0.08 -19.99
N ASP A 328 25.06 0.13 -21.22
CA ASP A 328 23.95 1.01 -21.63
C ASP A 328 24.01 2.46 -21.11
N GLU A 329 25.20 2.96 -20.71
CA GLU A 329 25.40 4.38 -20.44
C GLU A 329 25.55 5.12 -21.75
N SER A 330 24.75 6.16 -21.95
CA SER A 330 24.83 7.00 -23.14
C SER A 330 25.08 8.46 -22.79
N TRP A 331 25.97 9.13 -23.52
CA TRP A 331 26.32 10.54 -23.31
C TRP A 331 26.62 11.23 -24.64
N PHE A 332 26.57 12.57 -24.62
CA PHE A 332 27.01 13.41 -25.71
C PHE A 332 28.48 13.77 -25.57
N THR A 333 29.26 13.70 -26.66
CA THR A 333 30.72 13.90 -26.60
C THR A 333 31.11 15.38 -26.51
N SER A 334 30.34 16.27 -27.14
CA SER A 334 30.62 17.71 -27.17
C SER A 334 29.43 18.51 -27.66
N TYR A 335 29.44 19.83 -27.41
CA TYR A 335 28.52 20.77 -28.04
C TYR A 335 28.79 20.81 -29.55
N PRO A 336 27.78 20.77 -30.45
CA PRO A 336 26.34 20.91 -30.22
C PRO A 336 25.54 19.59 -30.25
N CYS A 337 25.97 18.55 -29.50
CA CYS A 337 25.26 17.28 -29.34
C CYS A 337 25.09 16.46 -30.63
N THR A 338 26.06 16.57 -31.55
CA THR A 338 26.01 15.91 -32.87
C THR A 338 26.38 14.43 -32.87
N GLU A 339 26.85 13.92 -31.73
CA GLU A 339 27.30 12.55 -31.55
C GLU A 339 26.90 12.07 -30.16
N ARG A 340 26.17 10.94 -30.12
CA ARG A 340 25.81 10.25 -28.88
C ARG A 340 26.57 8.93 -28.83
N CYS A 341 27.37 8.76 -27.80
CA CYS A 341 28.08 7.52 -27.52
C CYS A 341 27.30 6.71 -26.48
N THR A 342 27.14 5.42 -26.74
CA THR A 342 26.60 4.46 -25.78
C THR A 342 27.66 3.41 -25.52
N CYS A 343 27.96 3.15 -24.26
CA CYS A 343 28.84 2.06 -23.89
C CYS A 343 28.05 0.75 -23.78
N LYS A 344 28.44 -0.24 -24.58
CA LYS A 344 27.89 -1.58 -24.57
C LYS A 344 28.76 -2.52 -23.73
N ALA A 345 28.21 -3.72 -23.44
CA ALA A 345 28.91 -4.81 -22.78
C ALA A 345 30.37 -4.98 -23.28
N ASN A 346 31.28 -5.34 -22.38
CA ASN A 346 32.74 -5.42 -22.60
C ASN A 346 33.44 -4.06 -22.85
N ASN A 347 32.94 -2.95 -22.30
CA ASN A 347 33.52 -1.61 -22.46
C ASN A 347 33.61 -1.14 -23.93
N THR A 348 32.66 -1.58 -24.76
CA THR A 348 32.65 -1.20 -26.18
C THR A 348 31.84 0.06 -26.35
N ILE A 349 32.50 1.19 -26.59
CA ILE A 349 31.82 2.46 -26.85
C ILE A 349 31.38 2.49 -28.31
N VAL A 350 30.08 2.62 -28.55
CA VAL A 350 29.47 2.77 -29.87
C VAL A 350 28.89 4.17 -29.96
N CYS A 351 29.46 4.99 -30.82
CA CYS A 351 28.97 6.34 -31.08
C CYS A 351 28.19 6.38 -32.39
N ALA A 352 27.06 7.09 -32.38
CA ALA A 352 26.24 7.33 -33.55
C ALA A 352 26.02 8.85 -33.73
N PRO A 353 25.88 9.33 -34.97
CA PRO A 353 25.41 10.68 -35.24
C PRO A 353 24.08 10.92 -34.52
N TRP A 354 23.90 12.12 -33.96
CA TRP A 354 22.71 12.52 -33.25
C TRP A 354 22.30 13.94 -33.62
N GLU A 355 21.00 14.21 -33.59
CA GLU A 355 20.45 15.56 -33.69
C GLU A 355 19.39 15.70 -32.59
N CYS A 356 19.44 16.83 -31.88
CA CYS A 356 18.38 17.19 -30.94
C CYS A 356 17.05 17.34 -31.68
N GLY A 357 15.97 16.95 -31.03
CA GLY A 357 14.61 17.12 -31.54
C GLY A 357 14.26 18.58 -31.79
N VAL A 358 13.19 18.81 -32.54
CA VAL A 358 12.73 20.16 -32.96
C VAL A 358 12.42 21.12 -31.81
N ARG A 359 12.19 20.60 -30.60
CA ARG A 359 11.92 21.36 -29.36
C ARG A 359 12.97 21.10 -28.28
N GLU A 360 14.13 20.60 -28.67
CA GLU A 360 15.27 20.39 -27.79
C GLU A 360 16.42 21.31 -28.19
N GLU A 361 17.10 21.85 -27.20
CA GLU A 361 18.34 22.60 -27.40
C GLU A 361 19.50 21.85 -26.78
N CYS A 362 20.60 21.69 -27.53
CA CYS A 362 21.83 21.15 -26.97
C CYS A 362 22.40 22.15 -25.96
N SER A 363 22.31 21.81 -24.68
CA SER A 363 22.74 22.68 -23.60
C SER A 363 23.26 21.85 -22.43
N ILE A 364 23.81 22.54 -21.42
CA ILE A 364 24.19 21.92 -20.16
C ILE A 364 23.11 22.29 -19.14
N LEU A 365 22.31 21.31 -18.72
CA LEU A 365 21.31 21.44 -17.66
C LEU A 365 21.76 20.56 -16.48
N ASP A 366 21.82 21.12 -15.28
CA ASP A 366 22.35 20.46 -14.07
C ASP A 366 23.72 19.80 -14.26
N GLY A 367 24.57 20.44 -15.07
CA GLY A 367 25.91 19.97 -15.43
C GLY A 367 25.94 18.85 -16.47
N VAL A 368 24.80 18.32 -16.93
CA VAL A 368 24.76 17.27 -17.95
C VAL A 368 24.60 17.90 -19.33
N LEU A 369 25.58 17.65 -20.23
CA LEU A 369 25.44 17.98 -21.64
C LEU A 369 24.41 17.05 -22.29
N GLY A 370 23.37 17.64 -22.86
CA GLY A 370 22.29 16.88 -23.49
C GLY A 370 21.43 17.73 -24.40
N CYS A 371 20.61 17.04 -25.19
CA CYS A 371 19.44 17.64 -25.81
C CYS A 371 18.39 17.80 -24.71
N HIS A 372 18.14 19.03 -24.28
CA HIS A 372 17.20 19.33 -23.21
C HIS A 372 15.98 20.02 -23.78
N SER A 373 14.80 19.51 -23.43
CA SER A 373 13.53 20.18 -23.70
C SER A 373 13.24 21.25 -22.65
N ASN A 374 12.67 22.37 -23.06
CA ASN A 374 12.22 23.44 -22.15
C ASN A 374 10.76 23.29 -21.68
N GLY A 375 10.17 22.09 -21.85
CA GLY A 375 8.78 21.86 -21.51
C GLY A 375 8.37 20.39 -21.61
N GLN A 376 7.13 20.17 -21.21
CA GLN A 376 6.47 18.88 -21.15
C GLN A 376 5.00 19.05 -21.53
N ALA A 377 4.38 17.98 -22.03
CA ALA A 377 2.94 17.92 -22.26
C ALA A 377 2.36 16.76 -21.45
N THR A 378 1.14 16.94 -20.96
CA THR A 378 0.46 15.95 -20.12
C THR A 378 -0.84 15.52 -20.78
N CYS A 379 -0.97 14.22 -21.02
CA CYS A 379 -2.23 13.56 -21.31
C CYS A 379 -2.88 13.12 -20.00
N GLN A 380 -4.20 13.21 -19.91
CA GLN A 380 -4.94 12.86 -18.69
C GLN A 380 -6.13 11.97 -19.01
N VAL A 381 -6.42 11.02 -18.13
CA VAL A 381 -7.59 10.13 -18.19
C VAL A 381 -8.28 10.14 -16.83
N ALA A 382 -9.55 10.52 -16.79
CA ALA A 382 -10.32 10.60 -15.54
C ALA A 382 -11.82 10.37 -15.73
N GLY A 383 -12.51 9.87 -14.70
CA GLY A 383 -13.98 9.73 -14.72
C GLY A 383 -14.46 8.57 -15.60
N ASP A 384 -15.58 8.77 -16.29
CA ASP A 384 -16.22 7.77 -17.18
C ASP A 384 -15.64 7.73 -18.61
N PRO A 385 -14.44 7.13 -18.76
CA PRO A 385 -13.23 7.89 -18.82
C PRO A 385 -13.27 8.98 -19.90
N HIS A 386 -12.97 10.19 -19.44
CA HIS A 386 -12.69 11.35 -20.25
C HIS A 386 -11.19 11.46 -20.46
N TYR A 387 -10.81 11.76 -21.69
CA TYR A 387 -9.42 11.89 -22.12
C TYR A 387 -9.16 13.35 -22.46
N PHE A 388 -7.98 13.82 -22.04
CA PHE A 388 -7.38 15.06 -22.50
C PHE A 388 -6.06 14.67 -23.16
N THR A 389 -5.94 14.89 -24.47
CA THR A 389 -4.74 14.58 -25.25
C THR A 389 -3.59 15.53 -24.92
N PHE A 390 -2.38 15.21 -25.39
CA PHE A 390 -1.22 16.11 -25.22
C PHE A 390 -1.44 17.51 -25.82
N ASP A 391 -2.25 17.61 -26.88
CA ASP A 391 -2.55 18.87 -27.58
C ASP A 391 -3.84 19.53 -27.07
N GLY A 392 -4.44 18.97 -26.00
CA GLY A 392 -5.56 19.54 -25.26
C GLY A 392 -6.95 19.27 -25.86
N LEU A 393 -7.09 18.25 -26.71
CA LEU A 393 -8.40 17.77 -27.15
C LEU A 393 -9.07 16.98 -26.01
N MET A 394 -10.31 17.35 -25.67
CA MET A 394 -11.16 16.61 -24.73
C MET A 394 -12.13 15.70 -25.49
N TYR A 395 -12.23 14.43 -25.10
CA TYR A 395 -13.26 13.51 -25.60
C TYR A 395 -13.64 12.43 -24.56
N THR A 396 -14.77 11.76 -24.76
CA THR A 396 -15.28 10.70 -23.87
C THR A 396 -15.34 9.38 -24.62
N PHE A 397 -14.77 8.31 -24.07
CA PHE A 397 -14.79 6.99 -24.72
C PHE A 397 -15.06 5.88 -23.71
N VAL A 398 -16.14 5.11 -23.90
CA VAL A 398 -16.67 4.18 -22.88
C VAL A 398 -16.42 2.70 -23.18
N GLY A 399 -15.30 2.38 -23.84
CA GLY A 399 -14.89 1.00 -24.06
C GLY A 399 -14.26 0.37 -22.81
N THR A 400 -14.48 -0.93 -22.58
CA THR A 400 -14.01 -1.68 -21.38
C THR A 400 -12.81 -2.60 -21.65
N CYS A 401 -12.14 -2.43 -22.79
CA CYS A 401 -10.96 -3.23 -23.12
C CYS A 401 -9.67 -2.55 -22.63
N THR A 402 -8.55 -3.19 -22.97
CA THR A 402 -7.21 -2.60 -22.92
C THR A 402 -6.93 -1.82 -24.19
N TYR A 403 -6.51 -0.56 -24.04
CA TYR A 403 -6.24 0.34 -25.16
C TYR A 403 -4.83 0.94 -25.09
N THR A 404 -4.25 1.18 -26.25
CA THR A 404 -2.96 1.89 -26.38
C THR A 404 -3.16 3.38 -26.16
N LEU A 405 -2.65 3.89 -25.03
CA LEU A 405 -2.71 5.31 -24.71
C LEU A 405 -1.56 6.06 -25.38
N VAL A 406 -0.35 5.52 -25.27
CA VAL A 406 0.86 6.07 -25.87
C VAL A 406 1.71 4.94 -26.42
N GLU A 407 2.14 5.06 -27.67
CA GLU A 407 3.15 4.23 -28.30
C GLU A 407 4.12 5.12 -29.08
N VAL A 408 5.42 4.85 -28.96
CA VAL A 408 6.46 5.54 -29.74
C VAL A 408 6.56 4.92 -31.14
N VAL A 409 6.16 5.67 -32.16
CA VAL A 409 6.30 5.27 -33.57
C VAL A 409 7.60 5.70 -34.21
N ASN A 410 8.25 6.72 -33.64
CA ASN A 410 9.53 7.21 -34.10
C ASN A 410 10.52 7.23 -32.93
N SER A 411 11.34 6.18 -32.84
CA SER A 411 12.35 6.06 -31.79
C SER A 411 13.60 6.91 -32.05
N ASN A 412 13.61 7.77 -33.09
CA ASN A 412 14.73 8.66 -33.31
C ASN A 412 14.85 9.63 -32.13
N SER A 413 16.01 9.59 -31.52
CA SER A 413 16.38 10.44 -30.41
C SER A 413 15.58 10.29 -29.11
N VAL A 414 14.79 9.22 -28.93
CA VAL A 414 13.98 8.96 -27.71
C VAL A 414 14.01 7.49 -27.29
N ILE A 415 13.68 7.22 -26.02
CA ILE A 415 13.58 5.86 -25.49
C ILE A 415 12.18 5.29 -25.79
N PRO A 416 12.06 4.13 -26.44
CA PRO A 416 10.76 3.49 -26.69
C PRO A 416 10.04 3.19 -25.37
N ILE A 417 8.77 3.56 -25.31
CA ILE A 417 7.87 3.28 -24.19
C ILE A 417 6.47 3.06 -24.74
N THR A 418 5.74 2.12 -24.15
CA THR A 418 4.32 1.88 -24.45
C THR A 418 3.53 1.97 -23.16
N ILE A 419 2.46 2.75 -23.17
CA ILE A 419 1.55 2.93 -22.04
C ILE A 419 0.16 2.49 -22.47
N LEU A 420 -0.41 1.54 -21.76
CA LEU A 420 -1.73 0.97 -22.02
C LEU A 420 -2.66 1.23 -20.83
N GLY A 421 -3.93 1.49 -21.09
CA GLY A 421 -4.97 1.63 -20.08
C GLY A 421 -6.03 0.57 -20.26
N LYS A 422 -6.34 -0.19 -19.21
CA LYS A 422 -7.47 -1.11 -19.17
C LYS A 422 -8.64 -0.47 -18.46
N ASN A 423 -9.78 -0.39 -19.12
CA ASN A 423 -11.02 0.13 -18.54
C ASN A 423 -11.93 -1.01 -18.08
N GLU A 424 -12.90 -0.73 -17.22
CA GLU A 424 -13.94 -1.66 -16.82
C GLU A 424 -15.24 -0.95 -16.46
N ASP A 425 -16.38 -1.61 -16.60
CA ASP A 425 -17.67 -1.09 -16.12
C ASP A 425 -17.66 -0.92 -14.59
N ARG A 426 -18.22 0.19 -14.10
CA ARG A 426 -18.33 0.52 -12.69
C ARG A 426 -19.80 0.59 -12.28
N GLY A 427 -20.35 -0.56 -11.93
CA GLY A 427 -21.72 -0.71 -11.43
C GLY A 427 -22.83 -0.58 -12.47
N LEU A 428 -22.61 0.21 -13.52
CA LEU A 428 -23.48 0.37 -14.68
C LEU A 428 -22.71 0.06 -15.96
N ARG A 429 -23.40 -0.52 -16.94
CA ARG A 429 -22.85 -0.69 -18.28
C ARG A 429 -22.68 0.67 -18.96
N GLY A 430 -21.52 0.89 -19.56
CA GLY A 430 -21.20 2.14 -20.25
C GLY A 430 -20.82 3.28 -19.30
N ALA A 431 -20.70 2.99 -18.00
CA ALA A 431 -20.02 3.82 -17.02
C ALA A 431 -18.67 3.18 -16.70
N THR A 432 -17.68 3.44 -17.53
CA THR A 432 -16.38 2.75 -17.56
C THR A 432 -15.31 3.54 -16.83
N TYR A 433 -14.39 2.87 -16.12
CA TYR A 433 -13.34 3.52 -15.35
C TYR A 433 -12.02 2.78 -15.54
N LEU A 434 -10.90 3.48 -15.33
CA LEU A 434 -9.58 2.89 -15.42
C LEU A 434 -9.37 1.83 -14.33
N LYS A 435 -9.07 0.60 -14.75
CA LYS A 435 -8.79 -0.57 -13.92
C LYS A 435 -7.30 -0.75 -13.64
N GLU A 436 -6.51 -0.76 -14.71
CA GLU A 436 -5.08 -0.99 -14.65
C GLU A 436 -4.36 -0.13 -15.68
N VAL A 437 -3.11 0.23 -15.37
CA VAL A 437 -2.20 0.91 -16.28
C VAL A 437 -0.98 0.04 -16.48
N TYR A 438 -0.68 -0.29 -17.73
CA TYR A 438 0.52 -1.04 -18.08
C TYR A 438 1.55 -0.08 -18.67
N VAL A 439 2.77 -0.11 -18.14
CA VAL A 439 3.90 0.67 -18.63
C VAL A 439 5.00 -0.31 -19.04
N ASP A 440 5.21 -0.42 -20.35
CA ASP A 440 6.23 -1.28 -20.95
C ASP A 440 7.46 -0.44 -21.27
N VAL A 441 8.56 -0.68 -20.54
CA VAL A 441 9.82 0.06 -20.67
C VAL A 441 11.00 -0.87 -20.39
N TYR A 442 12.09 -0.72 -21.14
CA TYR A 442 13.30 -1.56 -21.00
C TYR A 442 13.04 -3.09 -21.06
N GLY A 443 12.01 -3.52 -21.77
CA GLY A 443 11.62 -4.95 -21.86
C GLY A 443 10.96 -5.50 -20.59
N VAL A 444 10.52 -4.63 -19.68
CA VAL A 444 9.85 -4.96 -18.43
C VAL A 444 8.46 -4.34 -18.43
N ARG A 445 7.46 -5.10 -17.95
CA ARG A 445 6.09 -4.60 -17.78
C ARG A 445 5.85 -4.21 -16.33
N ILE A 446 5.54 -2.94 -16.11
CA ILE A 446 5.07 -2.41 -14.83
C ILE A 446 3.54 -2.29 -14.91
N THR A 447 2.82 -2.80 -13.92
CA THR A 447 1.36 -2.69 -13.84
C THR A 447 0.97 -1.92 -12.61
N LEU A 448 0.30 -0.78 -12.79
CA LEU A 448 -0.32 -0.01 -11.72
C LEU A 448 -1.80 -0.42 -11.62
N GLN A 449 -2.23 -0.85 -10.45
CA GLN A 449 -3.55 -1.44 -10.20
C GLN A 449 -4.35 -0.60 -9.19
N LYS A 450 -5.67 -0.85 -9.12
CA LYS A 450 -6.53 -0.26 -8.10
C LYS A 450 -6.01 -0.46 -6.68
N LYS A 451 -6.43 0.41 -5.76
CA LYS A 451 -5.98 0.43 -4.35
C LYS A 451 -4.45 0.52 -4.24
N GLN A 452 -3.85 1.22 -5.20
CA GLN A 452 -2.41 1.46 -5.31
C GLN A 452 -1.56 0.17 -5.34
N GLY A 453 -2.02 -0.85 -6.05
CA GLY A 453 -1.23 -2.07 -6.30
C GLY A 453 -0.19 -1.86 -7.39
N ILE A 454 0.98 -2.49 -7.25
CA ILE A 454 2.06 -2.42 -8.26
C ILE A 454 2.59 -3.83 -8.52
N LEU A 455 2.64 -4.22 -9.80
CA LEU A 455 3.29 -5.43 -10.26
C LEU A 455 4.46 -5.10 -11.17
N LEU A 456 5.55 -5.86 -11.07
CA LEU A 456 6.65 -5.87 -12.04
C LEU A 456 6.74 -7.29 -12.61
N ASN A 457 6.53 -7.46 -13.91
CA ASN A 457 6.48 -8.78 -14.55
C ASN A 457 5.60 -9.79 -13.79
N ASN A 458 4.42 -9.34 -13.35
CA ASN A 458 3.46 -10.08 -12.53
C ASN A 458 3.86 -10.36 -11.07
N GLU A 459 4.97 -9.85 -10.55
CA GLU A 459 5.34 -9.94 -9.13
C GLU A 459 4.98 -8.68 -8.36
N ARG A 460 4.38 -8.82 -7.18
CA ARG A 460 3.98 -7.71 -6.33
C ARG A 460 5.20 -6.97 -5.81
N VAL A 461 5.18 -5.64 -5.95
CA VAL A 461 6.14 -4.75 -5.31
C VAL A 461 5.44 -3.72 -4.44
N TYR A 462 6.22 -3.17 -3.52
CA TYR A 462 5.77 -2.16 -2.57
C TYR A 462 6.63 -0.91 -2.69
N THR A 463 6.05 0.23 -2.39
CA THR A 463 6.72 1.52 -2.41
C THR A 463 7.46 1.79 -1.09
N PRO A 464 8.54 2.61 -1.15
CA PRO A 464 9.15 3.15 -2.37
C PRO A 464 10.04 2.10 -3.06
N MET A 465 9.92 2.02 -4.39
CA MET A 465 10.74 1.18 -5.25
C MET A 465 11.77 2.04 -5.98
N GLU A 466 13.03 1.84 -5.64
CA GLU A 466 14.17 2.52 -6.27
C GLU A 466 15.19 1.49 -6.71
N ASN A 467 15.88 1.71 -7.83
CA ASN A 467 17.00 0.89 -8.30
C ASN A 467 16.71 -0.59 -8.61
N ARG A 468 15.45 -1.04 -8.55
CA ARG A 468 15.04 -2.39 -8.99
C ARG A 468 15.07 -2.54 -10.51
N LEU A 469 14.63 -1.50 -11.21
CA LEU A 469 14.77 -1.33 -12.65
C LEU A 469 15.62 -0.08 -12.87
N ARG A 470 16.67 -0.19 -13.69
CA ARG A 470 17.55 0.96 -13.96
C ARG A 470 16.74 2.07 -14.63
N GLY A 471 16.91 3.30 -14.12
CA GLY A 471 16.27 4.47 -14.71
C GLY A 471 14.78 4.60 -14.41
N VAL A 472 14.23 3.80 -13.49
CA VAL A 472 12.81 3.87 -13.08
C VAL A 472 12.70 3.90 -11.55
N SER A 473 11.97 4.87 -11.03
CA SER A 473 11.57 4.96 -9.62
C SER A 473 10.05 4.94 -9.51
N ILE A 474 9.53 4.30 -8.46
CA ILE A 474 8.09 4.25 -8.17
C ILE A 474 7.87 4.59 -6.69
N GLY A 475 7.09 5.64 -6.42
CA GLY A 475 6.81 6.12 -5.06
C GLY A 475 5.36 6.51 -4.87
N ASN A 476 4.94 6.67 -3.61
CA ASN A 476 3.66 7.30 -3.29
C ASN A 476 3.87 8.79 -3.02
N VAL A 477 3.13 9.64 -3.72
CA VAL A 477 3.19 11.09 -3.58
C VAL A 477 1.76 11.62 -3.49
N GLY A 478 1.37 12.09 -2.29
CA GLY A 478 -0.01 12.42 -1.95
C GLY A 478 -0.99 11.30 -2.30
N ARG A 479 -1.91 11.56 -3.22
CA ARG A 479 -2.91 10.59 -3.69
C ARG A 479 -2.42 9.60 -4.75
N PHE A 480 -1.28 9.86 -5.37
CA PHE A 480 -0.82 9.12 -6.54
C PHE A 480 0.25 8.08 -6.20
N ILE A 481 0.25 6.98 -6.94
CA ILE A 481 1.51 6.31 -7.28
C ILE A 481 2.14 7.09 -8.43
N VAL A 482 3.41 7.45 -8.27
CA VAL A 482 4.18 8.16 -9.29
C VAL A 482 5.30 7.25 -9.75
N LEU A 483 5.33 6.97 -11.05
CA LEU A 483 6.43 6.34 -11.76
C LEU A 483 7.20 7.44 -12.48
N GLU A 484 8.47 7.64 -12.15
CA GLU A 484 9.37 8.55 -12.86
C GLU A 484 10.47 7.77 -13.57
N THR A 485 10.80 8.21 -14.78
CA THR A 485 11.89 7.66 -15.58
C THR A 485 13.07 8.63 -15.67
N ASP A 486 14.28 8.12 -15.85
CA ASP A 486 15.50 8.92 -16.00
C ASP A 486 15.57 9.71 -17.32
N PHE A 487 14.66 9.43 -18.26
CA PHE A 487 14.48 10.17 -19.51
C PHE A 487 13.26 11.11 -19.50
N GLY A 488 12.66 11.35 -18.34
CA GLY A 488 11.69 12.44 -18.11
C GLY A 488 10.22 12.09 -18.34
N VAL A 489 9.88 10.84 -18.67
CA VAL A 489 8.48 10.40 -18.67
C VAL A 489 8.01 10.17 -17.24
N ILE A 490 6.83 10.72 -16.90
CA ILE A 490 6.19 10.59 -15.60
C ILE A 490 4.79 10.01 -15.80
N VAL A 491 4.46 8.97 -15.03
CA VAL A 491 3.12 8.37 -15.01
C VAL A 491 2.57 8.43 -13.58
N LYS A 492 1.48 9.16 -13.37
CA LYS A 492 0.80 9.25 -12.08
C LYS A 492 -0.54 8.53 -12.14
N TYR A 493 -0.81 7.62 -11.22
CA TYR A 493 -2.11 6.95 -11.11
C TYR A 493 -2.61 6.98 -9.66
N ASP A 494 -3.84 7.44 -9.44
CA ASP A 494 -4.40 7.56 -8.09
C ASP A 494 -4.88 6.22 -7.50
N GLY A 495 -4.84 5.14 -8.29
CA GLY A 495 -5.30 3.83 -7.88
C GLY A 495 -6.82 3.68 -7.91
N ASN A 496 -7.55 4.59 -8.58
CA ASN A 496 -9.00 4.56 -8.67
C ASN A 496 -9.51 4.98 -10.06
N HIS A 497 -9.31 6.23 -10.47
CA HIS A 497 -9.90 6.76 -11.70
C HIS A 497 -9.05 7.81 -12.44
N HIS A 498 -7.99 8.37 -11.84
CA HIS A 498 -7.24 9.47 -12.43
C HIS A 498 -5.81 9.02 -12.81
N LEU A 499 -5.48 9.15 -14.10
CA LEU A 499 -4.17 8.90 -14.68
C LEU A 499 -3.63 10.16 -15.36
N GLU A 500 -2.39 10.53 -15.05
CA GLU A 500 -1.61 11.53 -15.77
C GLU A 500 -0.41 10.87 -16.44
N ILE A 501 -0.21 11.15 -17.73
CA ILE A 501 0.97 10.75 -18.49
C ILE A 501 1.65 12.03 -18.96
N THR A 502 2.83 12.31 -18.46
CA THR A 502 3.62 13.48 -18.86
C THR A 502 4.80 13.04 -19.71
N LEU A 503 4.90 13.60 -20.91
CA LEU A 503 6.01 13.40 -21.84
C LEU A 503 6.85 14.68 -21.98
N PRO A 504 8.18 14.59 -21.98
CA PRO A 504 9.03 15.72 -22.31
C PRO A 504 8.89 16.08 -23.80
N HIS A 505 9.13 17.34 -24.17
CA HIS A 505 9.02 17.78 -25.59
C HIS A 505 9.96 17.03 -26.55
N SER A 506 10.92 16.25 -26.06
CA SER A 506 11.72 15.33 -26.87
C SER A 506 10.89 14.30 -27.64
N TYR A 507 9.67 13.98 -27.16
CA TYR A 507 8.68 13.10 -27.78
C TYR A 507 7.72 13.80 -28.75
N PHE A 508 7.88 15.12 -28.96
CA PHE A 508 7.03 15.90 -29.85
C PHE A 508 6.99 15.30 -31.27
N SER A 509 5.77 14.99 -31.74
CA SER A 509 5.45 14.33 -33.01
C SER A 509 6.11 12.95 -33.21
N LYS A 510 6.36 12.20 -32.12
CA LYS A 510 6.97 10.84 -32.16
C LYS A 510 6.09 9.76 -31.56
N VAL A 511 4.93 10.12 -31.02
CA VAL A 511 4.00 9.22 -30.35
C VAL A 511 2.68 9.17 -31.09
N GLN A 512 1.89 8.15 -30.80
CA GLN A 512 0.49 8.03 -31.21
C GLN A 512 -0.27 7.21 -30.16
N GLY A 513 -1.60 7.24 -30.22
CA GLY A 513 -2.47 6.47 -29.36
C GLY A 513 -3.69 7.28 -28.96
N MET A 514 -4.40 6.83 -27.93
CA MET A 514 -5.54 7.59 -27.39
C MET A 514 -5.13 8.96 -26.82
N CYS A 515 -3.88 9.16 -26.43
CA CYS A 515 -3.39 10.48 -25.99
C CYS A 515 -3.05 11.45 -27.13
N GLY A 516 -3.36 11.12 -28.38
CA GLY A 516 -3.01 11.93 -29.54
C GLY A 516 -1.61 11.68 -30.07
N ASN A 517 -1.13 12.55 -30.95
CA ASN A 517 0.20 12.42 -31.58
C ASN A 517 1.25 13.43 -31.09
N PHE A 518 0.83 14.36 -30.22
CA PHE A 518 1.66 15.37 -29.58
C PHE A 518 2.40 16.27 -30.57
N ASN A 519 1.64 16.98 -31.41
CA ASN A 519 2.17 17.87 -32.45
C ASN A 519 1.66 19.33 -32.37
N ASP A 520 1.00 19.70 -31.27
CA ASP A 520 0.27 20.96 -31.04
C ASP A 520 -0.96 21.18 -31.96
N ASP A 521 -1.44 20.16 -32.68
CA ASP A 521 -2.64 20.21 -33.53
C ASP A 521 -3.75 19.28 -33.05
N ARG A 522 -4.57 19.78 -32.12
CA ARG A 522 -5.73 19.04 -31.58
C ARG A 522 -6.73 18.54 -32.63
N GLU A 523 -6.73 19.06 -33.86
CA GLU A 523 -7.70 18.65 -34.88
C GLU A 523 -7.35 17.28 -35.51
N ASP A 524 -6.12 16.80 -35.31
CA ASP A 524 -5.65 15.52 -35.85
C ASP A 524 -5.49 14.38 -34.83
N ASP A 525 -5.79 14.68 -33.56
CA ASP A 525 -5.64 13.77 -32.43
C ASP A 525 -6.57 12.53 -32.49
N LEU A 526 -7.72 12.64 -33.16
CA LEU A 526 -8.65 11.52 -33.37
C LEU A 526 -8.32 10.71 -34.62
N SER A 527 -7.03 10.42 -34.81
CA SER A 527 -6.54 9.63 -35.93
C SER A 527 -6.44 8.14 -35.60
N LEU A 528 -6.90 7.31 -36.52
CA LEU A 528 -6.64 5.87 -36.52
C LEU A 528 -5.12 5.60 -36.59
N PRO A 529 -4.65 4.37 -36.29
CA PRO A 529 -3.24 3.99 -36.49
C PRO A 529 -2.69 4.19 -37.92
N ASN A 530 -3.56 4.36 -38.91
CA ASN A 530 -3.21 4.65 -40.31
C ASN A 530 -3.23 6.16 -40.66
N GLY A 531 -3.48 7.04 -39.69
CA GLY A 531 -3.57 8.49 -39.85
C GLY A 531 -4.92 9.05 -40.32
N THR A 532 -5.97 8.23 -40.44
CA THR A 532 -7.29 8.70 -40.88
C THR A 532 -8.08 9.29 -39.71
N LEU A 533 -8.68 10.48 -39.89
CA LEU A 533 -9.56 11.09 -38.89
C LEU A 533 -10.96 10.48 -38.90
N VAL A 534 -11.46 10.16 -37.71
CA VAL A 534 -12.77 9.49 -37.51
C VAL A 534 -13.48 10.07 -36.28
N ASN A 535 -14.70 9.58 -36.00
CA ASN A 535 -15.40 9.91 -34.76
C ASN A 535 -14.78 9.18 -33.55
N VAL A 536 -15.15 9.62 -32.33
CA VAL A 536 -14.56 9.14 -31.08
C VAL A 536 -14.69 7.62 -30.88
N ALA A 537 -15.87 7.05 -31.14
CA ALA A 537 -16.10 5.61 -30.99
C ALA A 537 -15.23 4.79 -31.96
N GLN A 538 -15.15 5.19 -33.23
CA GLN A 538 -14.28 4.55 -34.22
C GLN A 538 -12.79 4.70 -33.86
N PHE A 539 -12.40 5.89 -33.40
CA PHE A 539 -11.05 6.20 -32.96
C PHE A 539 -10.62 5.29 -31.80
N GLY A 540 -11.33 5.32 -30.67
CA GLY A 540 -10.95 4.55 -29.48
C GLY A 540 -10.98 3.03 -29.72
N ASN A 541 -11.98 2.52 -30.47
CA ASN A 541 -12.04 1.10 -30.81
C ASN A 541 -10.87 0.64 -31.70
N SER A 542 -10.27 1.54 -32.48
CA SER A 542 -9.11 1.21 -33.32
C SER A 542 -7.81 1.03 -32.54
N TRP A 543 -7.74 1.57 -31.33
CA TRP A 543 -6.59 1.47 -30.42
C TRP A 543 -6.71 0.32 -29.42
N LYS A 544 -7.68 -0.58 -29.60
CA LYS A 544 -7.84 -1.79 -28.80
C LYS A 544 -6.64 -2.73 -29.01
N VAL A 545 -6.09 -3.26 -27.94
CA VAL A 545 -5.04 -4.29 -27.98
C VAL A 545 -5.63 -5.63 -28.43
N GLU A 546 -5.06 -6.24 -29.48
CA GLU A 546 -5.61 -7.46 -30.12
C GLU A 546 -5.62 -8.68 -29.17
N GLU A 547 -4.67 -8.76 -28.24
CA GLU A 547 -4.52 -9.89 -27.31
C GLU A 547 -5.48 -9.86 -26.12
N ASP A 548 -6.35 -8.85 -25.99
CA ASP A 548 -7.30 -8.77 -24.88
C ASP A 548 -8.46 -9.75 -25.06
N SER A 549 -8.31 -10.94 -24.48
CA SER A 549 -9.29 -12.03 -24.48
C SER A 549 -10.27 -12.00 -23.30
N ASP A 550 -10.33 -10.89 -22.56
CA ASP A 550 -11.22 -10.74 -21.41
C ASP A 550 -12.70 -10.83 -21.83
N ALA A 551 -13.49 -11.64 -21.12
CA ALA A 551 -14.92 -11.76 -21.34
C ALA A 551 -15.67 -10.43 -21.07
N GLY A 552 -15.07 -9.52 -20.29
CA GLY A 552 -15.58 -8.18 -20.00
C GLY A 552 -15.22 -7.09 -21.02
N CYS A 553 -14.44 -7.40 -22.07
CA CYS A 553 -14.01 -6.41 -23.05
C CYS A 553 -15.12 -6.15 -24.11
N LEU A 554 -15.64 -4.93 -24.09
CA LEU A 554 -16.71 -4.43 -24.97
C LEU A 554 -16.26 -3.13 -25.66
N PRO A 555 -16.52 -2.99 -26.98
CA PRO A 555 -16.24 -1.76 -27.71
C PRO A 555 -17.25 -0.65 -27.35
N ASP A 556 -16.87 0.61 -27.58
CA ASP A 556 -17.81 1.73 -27.55
C ASP A 556 -18.66 1.72 -28.82
N LEU A 557 -19.98 1.64 -28.67
CA LEU A 557 -20.94 1.59 -29.77
C LEU A 557 -21.83 2.84 -29.83
N ARG A 558 -21.55 3.88 -29.04
CA ARG A 558 -22.35 5.09 -29.02
C ARG A 558 -22.25 5.84 -30.35
N GLU A 559 -23.37 6.41 -30.78
CA GLU A 559 -23.44 7.28 -31.97
C GLU A 559 -23.14 8.75 -31.61
N ASP A 560 -23.40 9.17 -30.37
CA ASP A 560 -23.14 10.52 -29.86
C ASP A 560 -22.66 10.52 -28.39
N ASP A 561 -22.12 11.65 -27.95
CA ASP A 561 -21.63 11.90 -26.59
C ASP A 561 -22.65 12.65 -25.72
N VAL A 562 -23.96 12.44 -25.96
CA VAL A 562 -24.98 13.13 -25.18
C VAL A 562 -25.03 12.58 -23.74
N PRO A 563 -24.94 13.43 -22.71
CA PRO A 563 -25.10 12.99 -21.32
C PRO A 563 -26.45 12.29 -21.11
N PRO A 564 -26.50 11.14 -20.41
CA PRO A 564 -27.73 10.33 -20.24
C PRO A 564 -28.68 10.92 -19.19
N CYS A 565 -28.83 12.25 -19.14
CA CYS A 565 -29.66 12.91 -18.16
C CYS A 565 -31.14 12.80 -18.52
N THR A 566 -31.99 12.62 -17.51
CA THR A 566 -33.43 12.94 -17.66
C THR A 566 -33.61 14.46 -17.77
N ALA A 567 -34.66 14.90 -18.48
CA ALA A 567 -34.97 16.33 -18.64
C ALA A 567 -35.20 17.05 -17.30
N GLU A 568 -35.59 16.32 -16.26
CA GLU A 568 -35.86 16.83 -14.92
C GLU A 568 -34.59 16.99 -14.08
N ASN A 569 -33.66 16.03 -14.14
CA ASN A 569 -32.44 16.04 -13.33
C ASN A 569 -31.35 16.96 -13.89
N LYS A 570 -31.30 17.12 -15.22
CA LYS A 570 -30.24 17.87 -15.91
C LYS A 570 -29.97 19.26 -15.32
N PRO A 571 -30.97 20.14 -15.09
CA PRO A 571 -30.72 21.48 -14.56
C PRO A 571 -30.15 21.49 -13.13
N VAL A 572 -30.50 20.49 -12.31
CA VAL A 572 -30.00 20.36 -10.93
C VAL A 572 -28.53 19.95 -10.94
N ILE A 573 -28.18 18.96 -11.76
CA ILE A 573 -26.80 18.50 -11.96
C ILE A 573 -25.93 19.61 -12.54
N GLU A 574 -26.41 20.31 -13.57
CA GLU A 574 -25.72 21.48 -14.15
C GLU A 574 -25.42 22.53 -13.08
N SER A 575 -26.38 22.83 -12.20
CA SER A 575 -26.19 23.78 -11.09
C SER A 575 -25.09 23.31 -10.12
N GLN A 576 -25.03 22.02 -9.80
CA GLN A 576 -24.00 21.44 -8.94
C GLN A 576 -22.61 21.49 -9.59
N CYS A 577 -22.49 21.12 -10.86
CA CYS A 577 -21.23 21.16 -11.61
C CYS A 577 -20.69 22.58 -11.81
N ASN A 578 -21.57 23.60 -11.85
CA ASN A 578 -21.17 25.00 -11.93
C ASN A 578 -20.38 25.50 -10.69
N VAL A 579 -20.17 24.67 -9.65
CA VAL A 579 -19.23 24.96 -8.57
C VAL A 579 -17.82 25.31 -9.09
N LEU A 580 -17.41 24.73 -10.23
CA LEU A 580 -16.14 25.02 -10.89
C LEU A 580 -16.02 26.46 -11.42
N LYS A 581 -17.14 27.17 -11.60
CA LYS A 581 -17.17 28.61 -11.95
C LYS A 581 -17.12 29.54 -10.75
N SER A 582 -17.14 29.01 -9.53
CA SER A 582 -17.11 29.84 -8.33
C SER A 582 -15.77 30.57 -8.16
N ASP A 583 -15.78 31.65 -7.37
CA ASP A 583 -14.57 32.46 -7.10
C ASP A 583 -13.41 31.64 -6.50
N LYS A 584 -13.70 30.49 -5.87
CA LYS A 584 -12.69 29.57 -5.33
C LYS A 584 -11.73 29.05 -6.39
N PHE A 585 -12.21 28.82 -7.61
CA PHE A 585 -11.44 28.23 -8.71
C PHE A 585 -10.93 29.27 -9.72
N LYS A 586 -11.26 30.56 -9.49
CA LYS A 586 -11.02 31.67 -10.42
C LYS A 586 -9.55 31.86 -10.80
N ALA A 587 -8.64 31.56 -9.88
CA ALA A 587 -7.20 31.62 -10.15
C ALA A 587 -6.80 30.76 -11.36
N CYS A 588 -7.55 29.70 -11.63
CA CYS A 588 -7.26 28.72 -12.67
C CYS A 588 -7.93 28.98 -14.02
N HIS A 589 -9.04 29.72 -14.05
CA HIS A 589 -9.91 29.85 -15.23
C HIS A 589 -9.22 30.38 -16.49
N ASN A 590 -8.10 31.10 -16.33
CA ASN A 590 -7.32 31.63 -17.44
C ASN A 590 -6.35 30.59 -18.06
N LEU A 591 -6.06 29.50 -17.34
CA LEU A 591 -5.12 28.45 -17.75
C LEU A 591 -5.86 27.17 -18.14
N VAL A 592 -6.90 26.82 -17.38
CA VAL A 592 -7.74 25.64 -17.60
C VAL A 592 -9.16 26.10 -17.85
N LYS A 593 -9.79 25.61 -18.92
CA LYS A 593 -11.17 25.96 -19.30
C LYS A 593 -12.16 25.20 -18.41
N PRO A 594 -12.92 25.87 -17.53
CA PRO A 594 -13.87 25.18 -16.66
C PRO A 594 -15.01 24.49 -17.42
N GLU A 595 -15.35 24.98 -18.61
CA GLU A 595 -16.45 24.47 -19.43
C GLU A 595 -16.26 22.99 -19.80
N ASP A 596 -15.04 22.58 -20.16
CA ASP A 596 -14.73 21.19 -20.53
C ASP A 596 -14.97 20.26 -19.32
N PHE A 597 -14.54 20.70 -18.13
CA PHE A 597 -14.72 19.95 -16.88
C PHE A 597 -16.17 19.94 -16.39
N ILE A 598 -16.93 20.99 -16.66
CA ILE A 598 -18.38 21.03 -16.35
C ILE A 598 -19.14 20.07 -17.26
N GLN A 599 -18.76 19.96 -18.54
CA GLN A 599 -19.39 19.03 -19.47
C GLN A 599 -19.22 17.58 -19.02
N ILE A 600 -17.99 17.19 -18.65
CA ILE A 600 -17.72 15.84 -18.14
C ILE A 600 -18.35 15.61 -16.76
N CYS A 601 -18.39 16.63 -15.89
CA CYS A 601 -19.13 16.55 -14.62
C CYS A 601 -20.60 16.24 -14.83
N ILE A 602 -21.26 16.90 -15.78
CA ILE A 602 -22.66 16.65 -16.09
C ILE A 602 -22.84 15.23 -16.61
N TYR A 603 -21.92 14.75 -17.45
CA TYR A 603 -21.95 13.39 -17.98
C TYR A 603 -21.91 12.35 -16.84
N ASP A 604 -20.86 12.38 -16.01
CA ASP A 604 -20.67 11.44 -14.90
C ASP A 604 -21.80 11.52 -13.87
N MET A 605 -22.18 12.73 -13.46
CA MET A 605 -23.26 12.89 -12.51
C MET A 605 -24.60 12.39 -13.08
N CYS A 606 -24.84 12.49 -14.38
CA CYS A 606 -26.05 11.95 -14.98
C CYS A 606 -26.05 10.42 -15.04
N GLN A 607 -24.90 9.78 -15.29
CA GLN A 607 -24.76 8.32 -15.19
C GLN A 607 -25.14 7.81 -13.80
N TYR A 608 -24.77 8.56 -12.76
CA TYR A 608 -24.94 8.17 -11.36
C TYR A 608 -26.09 8.90 -10.64
N ASP A 609 -27.13 9.35 -11.36
CA ASP A 609 -28.33 10.00 -10.78
C ASP A 609 -28.03 11.12 -9.76
N GLY A 610 -26.98 11.90 -10.01
CA GLY A 610 -26.54 13.02 -9.18
C GLY A 610 -25.67 12.65 -7.98
N MET A 611 -24.98 11.50 -8.00
CA MET A 611 -24.10 11.07 -6.90
C MET A 611 -22.97 12.07 -6.62
N LYS A 612 -22.77 12.43 -5.35
CA LYS A 612 -21.79 13.45 -4.93
C LYS A 612 -20.33 13.01 -5.09
N SER A 613 -20.01 11.71 -4.99
CA SER A 613 -18.65 11.24 -5.25
C SER A 613 -18.22 11.50 -6.70
N ALA A 614 -19.10 11.31 -7.68
CA ALA A 614 -18.81 11.64 -9.07
C ALA A 614 -18.47 13.13 -9.24
N LEU A 615 -19.20 14.02 -8.56
CA LEU A 615 -18.84 15.45 -8.50
C LEU A 615 -17.45 15.66 -7.88
N CYS A 616 -17.16 15.00 -6.76
CA CYS A 616 -15.88 15.14 -6.06
C CYS A 616 -14.70 14.65 -6.91
N ASP A 617 -14.89 13.59 -7.68
CA ASP A 617 -13.89 13.01 -8.58
C ASP A 617 -13.53 14.00 -9.70
N ILE A 618 -14.52 14.66 -10.30
CA ILE A 618 -14.29 15.67 -11.34
C ILE A 618 -13.76 17.00 -10.77
N VAL A 619 -14.20 17.41 -9.57
CA VAL A 619 -13.63 18.61 -8.92
C VAL A 619 -12.17 18.38 -8.56
N GLN A 620 -11.81 17.19 -8.05
CA GLN A 620 -10.39 16.85 -7.87
C GLN A 620 -9.66 16.93 -9.20
N PHE A 621 -10.19 16.32 -10.26
CA PHE A 621 -9.53 16.27 -11.54
C PHE A 621 -9.20 17.67 -12.08
N TYR A 622 -10.14 18.62 -11.95
CA TYR A 622 -9.91 20.03 -12.27
C TYR A 622 -8.80 20.66 -11.41
N VAL A 623 -8.77 20.37 -10.11
CA VAL A 623 -7.76 20.89 -9.17
C VAL A 623 -6.37 20.33 -9.47
N ASP A 624 -6.26 19.04 -9.79
CA ASP A 624 -5.02 18.39 -10.21
C ASP A 624 -4.51 18.99 -11.53
N THR A 625 -5.41 19.17 -12.51
CA THR A 625 -5.08 19.84 -13.77
C THR A 625 -4.55 21.26 -13.52
N CYS A 626 -5.20 22.01 -12.64
CA CYS A 626 -4.76 23.35 -12.29
C CYS A 626 -3.36 23.39 -11.67
N ARG A 627 -3.08 22.39 -10.84
CA ARG A 627 -1.81 22.23 -10.14
C ARG A 627 -0.66 21.92 -11.09
N ASN A 628 -0.92 21.28 -12.23
CA ASN A 628 0.09 21.13 -13.30
C ASN A 628 0.57 22.48 -13.88
N TYR A 629 -0.16 23.58 -13.61
CA TYR A 629 0.26 24.96 -13.91
C TYR A 629 0.81 25.72 -12.70
N GLY A 630 1.14 25.03 -11.60
CA GLY A 630 1.70 25.63 -10.38
C GLY A 630 0.68 26.34 -9.48
N ILE A 631 -0.63 26.17 -9.73
CA ILE A 631 -1.69 26.80 -8.93
C ILE A 631 -2.22 25.81 -7.90
N THR A 632 -2.11 26.17 -6.61
CA THR A 632 -2.71 25.40 -5.50
C THR A 632 -4.07 25.99 -5.12
N ILE A 633 -5.13 25.16 -5.11
CA ILE A 633 -6.50 25.57 -4.77
C ILE A 633 -6.94 24.87 -3.48
N LYS A 634 -7.40 25.65 -2.50
CA LYS A 634 -8.04 25.13 -1.29
C LYS A 634 -9.54 24.99 -1.50
N TRP A 635 -10.02 23.77 -1.68
CA TRP A 635 -11.41 23.54 -2.10
C TRP A 635 -12.19 22.60 -1.15
N ARG A 636 -11.53 21.59 -0.60
CA ARG A 636 -12.13 20.63 0.35
C ARG A 636 -12.49 21.28 1.67
N ASN A 637 -13.54 20.75 2.29
CA ASN A 637 -13.89 21.05 3.68
C ASN A 637 -14.70 19.89 4.27
N SER A 638 -15.10 20.00 5.55
CA SER A 638 -15.82 18.93 6.25
C SER A 638 -17.17 18.54 5.64
N THR A 639 -17.78 19.40 4.81
CA THR A 639 -19.08 19.14 4.16
C THR A 639 -18.99 19.02 2.65
N PHE A 640 -17.85 19.33 2.03
CA PHE A 640 -17.65 19.25 0.59
C PHE A 640 -16.38 18.47 0.28
N CYS A 641 -16.59 17.21 -0.11
CA CYS A 641 -15.55 16.26 -0.49
C CYS A 641 -14.42 16.20 0.55
N PRO A 642 -14.68 15.78 1.80
CA PRO A 642 -13.62 15.58 2.78
C PRO A 642 -12.69 14.43 2.34
N LEU A 643 -11.39 14.56 2.59
CA LEU A 643 -10.41 13.51 2.34
C LEU A 643 -9.92 12.95 3.69
N PRO A 644 -10.42 11.78 4.14
CA PRO A 644 -10.01 11.20 5.41
C PRO A 644 -8.58 10.65 5.31
N CYS A 645 -7.74 10.99 6.28
CA CYS A 645 -6.36 10.52 6.33
C CYS A 645 -6.19 9.36 7.32
N PRO A 646 -5.35 8.35 7.01
CA PRO A 646 -5.02 7.25 7.92
C PRO A 646 -4.49 7.74 9.27
N SER A 647 -4.51 6.87 10.29
CA SER A 647 -3.91 7.14 11.60
C SER A 647 -2.47 7.62 11.46
N HIS A 648 -2.08 8.59 12.31
CA HIS A 648 -0.75 9.23 12.30
C HIS A 648 -0.40 9.99 11.01
N SER A 649 -1.42 10.41 10.27
CA SER A 649 -1.29 11.32 9.13
C SER A 649 -2.37 12.39 9.16
N HIS A 650 -2.19 13.47 8.40
CA HIS A 650 -3.13 14.58 8.33
C HIS A 650 -3.24 15.09 6.89
N TYR A 651 -4.39 15.70 6.58
CA TYR A 651 -4.62 16.29 5.28
C TYR A 651 -3.81 17.58 5.13
N THR A 652 -3.16 17.74 3.98
CA THR A 652 -2.53 18.99 3.56
C THR A 652 -2.83 19.24 2.09
N ASP A 653 -2.97 20.52 1.73
CA ASP A 653 -3.15 20.92 0.33
C ASP A 653 -1.86 20.73 -0.48
N CYS A 654 -0.70 20.50 0.17
CA CYS A 654 0.62 20.52 -0.44
C CYS A 654 1.56 19.53 0.27
N VAL A 655 1.48 18.27 -0.13
CA VAL A 655 2.38 17.17 0.26
C VAL A 655 3.65 17.25 -0.58
N SER A 656 4.81 17.15 0.07
CA SER A 656 6.12 17.06 -0.59
C SER A 656 6.16 15.96 -1.66
N THR A 657 6.80 16.24 -2.79
CA THR A 657 7.08 15.24 -3.84
C THR A 657 8.09 14.19 -3.40
N CYS A 658 8.84 14.46 -2.33
CA CYS A 658 9.83 13.56 -1.74
C CYS A 658 9.47 13.28 -0.27
N PRO A 659 8.37 12.56 0.05
CA PRO A 659 8.00 12.29 1.44
C PRO A 659 9.08 11.42 2.12
N SER A 660 9.36 11.67 3.40
CA SER A 660 10.23 10.80 4.19
C SER A 660 9.62 9.40 4.28
N THR A 661 10.40 8.39 3.92
CA THR A 661 9.96 6.99 3.89
C THR A 661 10.81 6.13 4.81
N CYS A 662 10.39 4.89 5.05
CA CYS A 662 11.23 3.91 5.75
C CYS A 662 12.55 3.59 5.03
N ASN A 663 12.66 3.93 3.75
CA ASN A 663 13.84 3.67 2.93
C ASN A 663 14.74 4.89 2.79
N ASP A 664 14.22 6.08 3.02
CA ASP A 664 15.00 7.30 3.10
C ASP A 664 14.25 8.30 3.98
N ILE A 665 14.72 8.40 5.22
CA ILE A 665 14.17 9.32 6.22
C ILE A 665 14.54 10.78 5.89
N PHE A 666 15.55 10.98 5.04
CA PHE A 666 16.08 12.27 4.61
C PHE A 666 15.58 12.69 3.21
N ALA A 667 14.71 11.91 2.56
CA ALA A 667 14.18 12.20 1.22
C ALA A 667 13.59 13.62 1.13
N SER A 668 12.83 14.03 2.15
CA SER A 668 12.25 15.37 2.22
C SER A 668 13.31 16.49 2.26
N SER A 669 14.39 16.29 3.02
CA SER A 669 15.51 17.24 3.07
C SER A 669 16.37 17.28 1.81
N LEU A 670 16.46 16.15 1.10
CA LEU A 670 17.26 16.00 -0.12
C LEU A 670 16.48 16.37 -1.39
N CYS A 671 15.20 16.70 -1.26
CA CYS A 671 14.33 17.00 -2.38
C CYS A 671 14.83 18.22 -3.16
N GLU A 672 14.99 18.05 -4.47
CA GLU A 672 15.36 19.12 -5.41
C GLU A 672 14.12 19.85 -5.95
N LYS A 673 12.92 19.24 -5.84
CA LYS A 673 11.62 19.74 -6.34
C LYS A 673 10.79 20.42 -5.23
N THR A 674 11.37 21.35 -4.46
CA THR A 674 10.74 21.90 -3.24
C THR A 674 9.50 22.76 -3.47
N GLU A 675 9.35 23.34 -4.67
CA GLU A 675 8.19 24.16 -5.05
C GLU A 675 7.05 23.32 -5.65
N GLU A 676 7.32 22.05 -5.98
CA GLU A 676 6.32 21.11 -6.48
C GLU A 676 5.68 20.34 -5.33
N CYS A 677 4.35 20.28 -5.31
CA CYS A 677 3.62 19.50 -4.32
C CYS A 677 2.27 19.04 -4.86
N THR A 678 1.69 18.03 -4.21
CA THR A 678 0.34 17.52 -4.55
C THR A 678 -0.55 17.47 -3.32
N GLU A 679 -1.86 17.51 -3.51
CA GLU A 679 -2.83 17.38 -2.41
C GLU A 679 -2.84 15.94 -1.87
N GLY A 680 -2.95 15.76 -0.55
CA GLY A 680 -3.07 14.43 0.02
C GLY A 680 -2.84 14.35 1.53
N CYS A 681 -2.54 13.15 2.00
CA CYS A 681 -2.21 12.90 3.39
C CYS A 681 -0.69 12.93 3.60
N GLU A 682 -0.26 13.70 4.59
CA GLU A 682 1.13 13.79 5.02
C GLU A 682 1.29 13.13 6.40
N CYS A 683 2.35 12.35 6.58
CA CYS A 683 2.65 11.74 7.86
C CYS A 683 2.89 12.82 8.93
N ALA A 684 2.38 12.58 10.13
CA ALA A 684 2.68 13.45 11.27
C ALA A 684 4.17 13.39 11.62
N ASP A 685 4.66 14.39 12.34
CA ASP A 685 6.05 14.44 12.80
C ASP A 685 6.46 13.14 13.51
N ASN A 686 7.67 12.65 13.23
CA ASN A 686 8.25 11.39 13.73
C ASN A 686 7.60 10.10 13.20
N TYR A 687 6.74 10.19 12.18
CA TYR A 687 6.26 9.05 11.40
C TYR A 687 6.80 9.15 9.97
N VAL A 688 7.08 7.99 9.36
CA VAL A 688 7.56 7.89 7.99
C VAL A 688 6.64 7.02 7.15
N LEU A 689 6.59 7.27 5.84
CA LEU A 689 5.76 6.54 4.92
C LEU A 689 6.34 5.14 4.66
N SER A 690 5.53 4.12 4.89
CA SER A 690 5.81 2.71 4.59
C SER A 690 4.61 2.11 3.86
N ASN A 691 4.74 1.91 2.55
CA ASN A 691 3.71 1.27 1.72
C ASN A 691 2.30 1.90 1.93
N GLY A 692 2.22 3.23 1.80
CA GLY A 692 0.97 4.00 1.97
C GLY A 692 0.51 4.22 3.42
N LYS A 693 1.25 3.73 4.43
CA LYS A 693 0.92 3.91 5.86
C LYS A 693 2.01 4.68 6.59
N CYS A 694 1.62 5.55 7.52
CA CYS A 694 2.56 6.26 8.38
C CYS A 694 2.89 5.41 9.61
N VAL A 695 4.17 5.03 9.75
CA VAL A 695 4.65 4.18 10.84
C VAL A 695 5.80 4.86 11.59
N PRO A 696 5.97 4.60 12.89
CA PRO A 696 7.19 4.99 13.59
C PRO A 696 8.42 4.29 12.97
N LEU A 697 9.60 4.90 13.06
CA LEU A 697 10.86 4.33 12.55
C LEU A 697 11.12 2.90 13.03
N SER A 698 10.76 2.58 14.27
CA SER A 698 10.92 1.23 14.84
C SER A 698 10.04 0.15 14.22
N ASN A 699 9.00 0.56 13.49
CA ASN A 699 8.09 -0.32 12.75
C ASN A 699 8.31 -0.25 11.24
N CYS A 700 9.46 0.27 10.79
CA CYS A 700 9.85 0.19 9.38
C CYS A 700 10.06 -1.24 8.92
N GLY A 701 9.78 -1.45 7.63
CA GLY A 701 9.91 -2.73 6.95
C GLY A 701 11.34 -3.17 6.70
N CYS A 702 11.49 -4.23 5.90
CA CYS A 702 12.75 -4.87 5.58
C CYS A 702 13.02 -4.79 4.06
N ARG A 703 14.30 -4.80 3.68
CA ARG A 703 14.71 -4.99 2.28
C ARG A 703 15.51 -6.28 2.13
N ASP A 704 15.18 -7.07 1.12
CA ASP A 704 15.99 -8.24 0.76
C ASP A 704 17.18 -7.86 -0.15
N ASP A 705 17.96 -8.86 -0.56
CA ASP A 705 19.15 -8.65 -1.39
C ASP A 705 18.83 -8.16 -2.81
N ASP A 706 17.61 -8.41 -3.29
CA ASP A 706 17.09 -7.95 -4.59
C ASP A 706 16.39 -6.58 -4.49
N ASN A 707 16.52 -5.92 -3.34
CA ASN A 707 15.96 -4.61 -3.01
C ASN A 707 14.43 -4.57 -3.00
N ASN A 708 13.76 -5.70 -2.74
CA ASN A 708 12.33 -5.76 -2.51
C ASN A 708 12.02 -5.28 -1.09
N TYR A 709 11.11 -4.31 -0.97
CA TYR A 709 10.64 -3.82 0.32
C TYR A 709 9.47 -4.67 0.83
N TYR A 710 9.51 -5.07 2.10
CA TYR A 710 8.46 -5.81 2.80
C TYR A 710 8.05 -5.05 4.06
N SER A 711 6.75 -4.95 4.36
CA SER A 711 6.28 -4.24 5.55
C SER A 711 6.63 -5.00 6.84
N ALA A 712 6.77 -4.31 7.97
CA ALA A 712 7.05 -4.98 9.24
C ALA A 712 5.94 -5.98 9.62
N GLY A 713 6.32 -7.20 9.96
CA GLY A 713 5.44 -8.34 10.24
C GLY A 713 5.09 -9.19 9.02
N GLU A 714 5.33 -8.69 7.80
CA GLU A 714 4.97 -9.37 6.55
C GLU A 714 5.74 -10.68 6.37
N THR A 715 5.05 -11.69 5.84
CA THR A 715 5.64 -12.98 5.47
C THR A 715 5.50 -13.23 3.98
N TRP A 716 6.53 -13.79 3.36
CA TRP A 716 6.50 -14.13 1.94
C TRP A 716 7.22 -15.44 1.65
N ILE A 717 6.94 -15.99 0.48
CA ILE A 717 7.61 -17.16 -0.07
C ILE A 717 8.52 -16.67 -1.21
N THR A 718 9.75 -17.16 -1.23
CA THR A 718 10.75 -16.84 -2.27
C THR A 718 10.45 -17.55 -3.60
N PRO A 719 11.08 -17.12 -4.72
CA PRO A 719 10.94 -17.80 -6.00
C PRO A 719 11.18 -19.31 -5.91
N HIS A 720 10.41 -20.06 -6.69
CA HIS A 720 10.37 -21.54 -6.66
C HIS A 720 9.96 -22.16 -5.31
N CYS A 721 9.40 -21.37 -4.39
CA CYS A 721 8.87 -21.80 -3.10
C CYS A 721 9.89 -22.51 -2.19
N THR A 722 11.16 -22.07 -2.21
CA THR A 722 12.27 -22.74 -1.51
C THR A 722 12.52 -22.25 -0.08
N LYS A 723 12.08 -21.03 0.24
CA LYS A 723 12.17 -20.42 1.58
C LYS A 723 10.91 -19.64 1.89
N ARG A 724 10.50 -19.67 3.16
CA ARG A 724 9.48 -18.80 3.74
C ARG A 724 10.19 -17.79 4.64
N CYS A 725 9.99 -16.51 4.38
CA CYS A 725 10.64 -15.40 5.06
C CYS A 725 9.61 -14.55 5.80
N GLN A 726 10.08 -13.89 6.86
CA GLN A 726 9.31 -12.90 7.61
C GLN A 726 10.17 -11.67 7.84
N CYS A 727 9.57 -10.50 7.66
CA CYS A 727 10.14 -9.23 8.07
C CYS A 727 9.76 -9.00 9.53
N GLU A 728 10.72 -9.05 10.43
CA GLU A 728 10.51 -8.65 11.82
C GLU A 728 10.65 -7.13 11.96
N LYS A 729 10.21 -6.60 13.11
CA LYS A 729 10.51 -5.21 13.48
C LYS A 729 12.01 -4.97 13.42
N ASN A 730 12.42 -3.72 13.18
CA ASN A 730 13.82 -3.32 13.03
C ASN A 730 14.50 -3.81 11.73
N GLY A 731 13.74 -4.09 10.67
CA GLY A 731 14.29 -4.41 9.35
C GLY A 731 14.96 -5.79 9.24
N VAL A 732 14.72 -6.70 10.18
CA VAL A 732 15.37 -8.02 10.21
C VAL A 732 14.57 -9.05 9.42
N ILE A 733 15.18 -9.64 8.39
CA ILE A 733 14.57 -10.74 7.63
C ILE A 733 14.97 -12.08 8.24
N LYS A 734 13.98 -12.88 8.64
CA LYS A 734 14.18 -14.29 9.05
C LYS A 734 13.56 -15.23 8.03
N CYS A 735 14.40 -16.06 7.42
CA CYS A 735 13.95 -17.09 6.48
C CYS A 735 14.15 -18.50 7.04
N LYS A 736 13.20 -19.39 6.76
CA LYS A 736 13.29 -20.83 7.00
C LYS A 736 13.17 -21.58 5.68
N SER A 737 13.82 -22.74 5.58
CA SER A 737 13.65 -23.64 4.43
C SER A 737 12.17 -24.00 4.27
N TYR A 738 11.69 -23.97 3.04
CA TYR A 738 10.29 -24.20 2.71
C TYR A 738 10.18 -24.99 1.40
N SER A 739 9.08 -25.72 1.23
CA SER A 739 8.74 -26.40 -0.01
C SER A 739 7.25 -26.65 -0.02
N CYS A 740 6.63 -26.57 -1.19
CA CYS A 740 5.24 -26.98 -1.34
C CYS A 740 5.06 -28.46 -1.02
N ASP A 741 3.92 -28.82 -0.44
CA ASP A 741 3.55 -30.21 -0.24
C ASP A 741 3.41 -30.94 -1.59
N SER A 742 3.49 -32.27 -1.58
CA SER A 742 3.21 -33.14 -2.74
C SER A 742 1.88 -32.85 -3.45
N LYS A 743 0.90 -32.25 -2.75
CA LYS A 743 -0.41 -31.87 -3.28
C LYS A 743 -0.55 -30.37 -3.56
N GLU A 744 0.56 -29.65 -3.62
CA GLU A 744 0.59 -28.24 -3.95
C GLU A 744 1.53 -27.98 -5.12
N THR A 745 1.26 -26.92 -5.86
CA THR A 745 2.15 -26.42 -6.92
C THR A 745 2.56 -25.00 -6.62
N CYS A 746 3.85 -24.69 -6.76
CA CYS A 746 4.35 -23.33 -6.62
C CYS A 746 3.87 -22.49 -7.81
N VAL A 747 3.05 -21.48 -7.54
CA VAL A 747 2.51 -20.55 -8.55
C VAL A 747 2.68 -19.12 -8.06
N ILE A 748 2.57 -18.17 -8.98
CA ILE A 748 2.38 -16.75 -8.63
C ILE A 748 0.88 -16.49 -8.66
N LYS A 749 0.30 -16.08 -7.51
CA LYS A 749 -1.11 -15.67 -7.42
C LYS A 749 -1.17 -14.31 -6.73
N ASN A 750 -1.87 -13.35 -7.33
CA ASN A 750 -1.93 -11.95 -6.87
C ASN A 750 -0.54 -11.33 -6.64
N GLY A 751 0.41 -11.66 -7.52
CA GLY A 751 1.79 -11.20 -7.45
C GLY A 751 2.67 -11.80 -6.36
N LYS A 752 2.18 -12.76 -5.57
CA LYS A 752 2.98 -13.45 -4.55
C LYS A 752 3.22 -14.90 -4.91
N HIS A 753 4.42 -15.41 -4.66
CA HIS A 753 4.68 -16.84 -4.74
C HIS A 753 3.90 -17.56 -3.66
N LYS A 754 3.27 -18.66 -4.05
CA LYS A 754 2.40 -19.41 -3.17
C LYS A 754 2.34 -20.87 -3.58
N CYS A 755 2.26 -21.74 -2.58
CA CYS A 755 1.90 -23.13 -2.79
C CYS A 755 0.39 -23.21 -2.96
N ASN A 756 -0.07 -23.39 -4.20
CA ASN A 756 -1.48 -23.49 -4.52
C ASN A 756 -1.93 -24.96 -4.44
N PRO A 757 -2.99 -25.28 -3.69
CA PRO A 757 -3.51 -26.64 -3.60
C PRO A 757 -3.94 -27.19 -4.96
N THR A 758 -3.64 -28.47 -5.21
CA THR A 758 -4.04 -29.20 -6.42
C THR A 758 -5.49 -29.69 -6.38
N GLY A 759 -6.15 -29.62 -5.23
CA GLY A 759 -7.53 -30.07 -5.06
C GLY A 759 -8.11 -29.71 -3.69
N PHE A 760 -9.41 -29.89 -3.55
CA PHE A 760 -10.18 -29.51 -2.37
C PHE A 760 -11.21 -30.58 -2.00
N GLY A 761 -11.43 -30.78 -0.70
CA GLY A 761 -12.61 -31.46 -0.17
C GLY A 761 -13.71 -30.45 0.13
N LYS A 762 -14.97 -30.88 0.08
CA LYS A 762 -16.13 -30.04 0.41
C LYS A 762 -17.03 -30.76 1.40
N CYS A 763 -17.27 -30.11 2.53
CA CYS A 763 -18.32 -30.45 3.48
C CYS A 763 -19.52 -29.53 3.24
N ARG A 764 -20.73 -30.06 3.30
CA ARG A 764 -21.98 -29.30 3.12
C ARG A 764 -22.89 -29.51 4.31
N ILE A 765 -23.53 -28.43 4.75
CA ILE A 765 -24.59 -28.42 5.75
C ILE A 765 -25.82 -27.80 5.10
N MET A 766 -26.94 -28.52 5.08
CA MET A 766 -28.16 -28.11 4.38
C MET A 766 -29.40 -28.40 5.22
N GLY A 767 -30.39 -27.50 5.22
CA GLY A 767 -31.67 -27.79 5.88
C GLY A 767 -31.52 -27.97 7.39
N ASP A 768 -32.05 -29.07 7.90
CA ASP A 768 -32.42 -29.21 9.30
C ASP A 768 -31.54 -30.12 10.19
N PRO A 769 -30.22 -29.97 10.30
CA PRO A 769 -29.20 -30.00 9.26
C PRO A 769 -28.89 -31.43 8.76
N HIS A 770 -28.75 -31.53 7.45
CA HIS A 770 -28.13 -32.63 6.72
C HIS A 770 -26.68 -32.29 6.40
N TYR A 771 -25.79 -33.23 6.64
CA TYR A 771 -24.37 -33.08 6.43
C TYR A 771 -23.90 -34.00 5.30
N ILE A 772 -23.01 -33.48 4.46
CA ILE A 772 -22.08 -34.28 3.66
C ILE A 772 -20.69 -34.00 4.20
N THR A 773 -20.00 -35.02 4.70
CA THR A 773 -18.62 -34.89 5.17
C THR A 773 -17.66 -34.67 4.01
N PHE A 774 -16.39 -34.31 4.31
CA PHE A 774 -15.37 -34.14 3.29
C PHE A 774 -15.11 -35.40 2.44
N ASP A 775 -15.40 -36.59 2.98
CA ASP A 775 -15.22 -37.88 2.30
C ASP A 775 -16.52 -38.41 1.67
N GLY A 776 -17.62 -37.65 1.77
CA GLY A 776 -18.90 -37.96 1.13
C GLY A 776 -19.88 -38.77 1.99
N LEU A 777 -19.62 -38.97 3.28
CA LEU A 777 -20.60 -39.58 4.19
C LEU A 777 -21.77 -38.61 4.39
N VAL A 778 -22.99 -39.09 4.17
CA VAL A 778 -24.22 -38.35 4.47
C VAL A 778 -24.70 -38.68 5.87
N HIS A 779 -25.04 -37.68 6.69
CA HIS A 779 -25.66 -37.89 8.00
C HIS A 779 -26.64 -36.76 8.38
N HIS A 780 -27.59 -37.06 9.26
CA HIS A 780 -28.74 -36.22 9.59
C HIS A 780 -28.78 -35.89 11.10
N PHE A 781 -27.67 -35.39 11.64
CA PHE A 781 -27.54 -35.13 13.07
C PHE A 781 -28.39 -33.94 13.56
N GLN A 782 -29.35 -34.21 14.46
CA GLN A 782 -30.30 -33.24 15.01
C GLN A 782 -29.82 -32.56 16.32
N GLY A 783 -28.62 -31.98 16.29
CA GLY A 783 -28.01 -31.40 17.49
C GLY A 783 -28.59 -30.05 17.89
N LYS A 784 -28.91 -29.85 19.19
CA LYS A 784 -29.58 -28.63 19.71
C LYS A 784 -28.69 -27.47 20.18
N TYR A 785 -27.38 -27.57 19.93
CA TYR A 785 -26.34 -26.76 20.56
C TYR A 785 -25.32 -26.23 19.55
N THR A 786 -24.23 -25.67 20.04
CA THR A 786 -23.05 -25.35 19.24
C THR A 786 -22.17 -26.59 19.10
N TYR A 787 -21.78 -26.92 17.86
CA TYR A 787 -20.93 -28.06 17.55
C TYR A 787 -19.75 -27.66 16.70
N ILE A 788 -18.66 -28.39 16.86
CA ILE A 788 -17.50 -28.28 15.98
C ILE A 788 -17.83 -28.90 14.62
N LEU A 789 -17.99 -28.06 13.60
CA LEU A 789 -18.19 -28.50 12.23
C LEU A 789 -16.89 -29.06 11.66
N ALA A 790 -15.81 -28.28 11.77
CA ALA A 790 -14.48 -28.69 11.38
C ALA A 790 -13.44 -27.89 12.18
N GLN A 791 -12.46 -28.57 12.77
CA GLN A 791 -11.29 -27.94 13.38
C GLN A 791 -10.03 -28.71 13.01
N THR A 792 -8.88 -28.05 13.05
CA THR A 792 -7.60 -28.74 12.90
C THR A 792 -7.26 -29.56 14.15
N ILE A 793 -6.57 -30.68 13.96
CA ILE A 793 -6.06 -31.50 15.07
C ILE A 793 -4.97 -30.75 15.86
N PRO A 794 -4.68 -31.12 17.14
CA PRO A 794 -3.69 -30.43 17.98
C PRO A 794 -2.25 -30.48 17.44
N ASP A 795 -1.85 -31.62 16.87
CA ASP A 795 -0.48 -31.86 16.38
C ASP A 795 -0.37 -31.49 14.89
N LEU A 796 -0.67 -30.23 14.57
CA LEU A 796 -0.60 -29.70 13.21
C LEU A 796 0.87 -29.33 12.87
N PRO A 797 1.39 -29.64 11.67
CA PRO A 797 2.72 -29.20 11.27
C PRO A 797 2.75 -27.67 11.12
N ASP A 798 3.87 -27.04 11.44
CA ASP A 798 4.08 -25.58 11.33
C ASP A 798 3.84 -25.01 9.92
N THR A 799 3.77 -25.86 8.89
CA THR A 799 3.48 -25.46 7.51
C THR A 799 2.01 -25.14 7.27
N LEU A 800 1.09 -25.66 8.08
CA LEU A 800 -0.36 -25.50 7.96
C LEU A 800 -0.91 -24.52 9.02
N THR A 801 -1.88 -23.71 8.63
CA THR A 801 -2.56 -22.77 9.52
C THR A 801 -3.67 -23.48 10.31
N GLN A 802 -3.70 -23.26 11.62
CA GLN A 802 -4.76 -23.74 12.51
C GLN A 802 -6.06 -22.95 12.32
N PHE A 803 -7.20 -23.65 12.38
CA PHE A 803 -8.52 -23.03 12.37
C PHE A 803 -9.54 -23.86 13.16
N SER A 804 -10.64 -23.23 13.55
CA SER A 804 -11.84 -23.89 14.09
C SER A 804 -13.09 -23.26 13.48
N ILE A 805 -14.07 -24.10 13.14
CA ILE A 805 -15.38 -23.70 12.62
C ILE A 805 -16.45 -24.36 13.49
N GLU A 806 -17.25 -23.52 14.12
CA GLU A 806 -18.35 -23.90 14.99
C GLU A 806 -19.68 -23.52 14.32
N GLY A 807 -20.63 -24.44 14.38
CA GLY A 807 -22.00 -24.25 13.90
C GLY A 807 -22.95 -24.22 15.08
N MET A 808 -23.67 -23.12 15.25
CA MET A 808 -24.69 -22.98 16.27
C MET A 808 -26.03 -23.42 15.71
N ASN A 809 -26.57 -24.52 16.20
CA ASN A 809 -27.89 -24.99 15.81
C ASN A 809 -28.99 -24.45 16.74
N TYR A 810 -30.19 -24.24 16.22
CA TYR A 810 -31.34 -23.75 16.99
C TYR A 810 -32.57 -24.65 16.78
N PRO A 811 -33.32 -25.02 17.84
CA PRO A 811 -34.52 -25.87 17.69
C PRO A 811 -35.63 -25.21 16.88
N PHE A 812 -36.33 -25.99 16.06
CA PHE A 812 -37.52 -25.52 15.36
C PHE A 812 -38.66 -25.25 16.34
N TYR A 813 -39.35 -24.11 16.17
CA TYR A 813 -40.40 -23.70 17.12
C TYR A 813 -41.61 -24.66 17.14
N ARG A 814 -41.92 -25.36 16.04
CA ARG A 814 -43.02 -26.35 15.99
C ARG A 814 -42.62 -27.73 16.49
N SER A 815 -41.33 -28.07 16.46
CA SER A 815 -40.83 -29.37 16.89
C SER A 815 -39.43 -29.26 17.49
N ARG A 816 -39.32 -29.54 18.79
CA ARG A 816 -38.04 -29.54 19.51
C ARG A 816 -37.09 -30.68 19.12
N HIS A 817 -37.47 -31.50 18.14
CA HIS A 817 -36.67 -32.63 17.63
C HIS A 817 -35.91 -32.26 16.35
N ILE A 818 -36.25 -31.11 15.75
CA ILE A 818 -35.63 -30.58 14.53
C ILE A 818 -34.78 -29.38 14.92
N THR A 819 -33.64 -29.20 14.27
CA THR A 819 -32.74 -28.07 14.50
C THR A 819 -32.28 -27.46 13.19
N TYR A 820 -31.93 -26.17 13.16
CA TYR A 820 -31.34 -25.53 11.97
C TYR A 820 -30.06 -24.83 12.34
N LEU A 821 -29.11 -24.80 11.41
CA LEU A 821 -27.91 -23.97 11.55
C LEU A 821 -28.34 -22.50 11.60
N LYS A 822 -28.04 -21.81 12.69
CA LYS A 822 -28.39 -20.39 12.90
C LYS A 822 -27.22 -19.49 12.54
N GLU A 823 -26.02 -19.87 12.96
CA GLU A 823 -24.82 -19.04 12.84
C GLU A 823 -23.56 -19.91 12.71
N ILE A 824 -22.53 -19.36 12.08
CA ILE A 824 -21.20 -19.98 11.96
C ILE A 824 -20.17 -19.08 12.61
N LEU A 825 -19.36 -19.63 13.51
CA LEU A 825 -18.23 -18.95 14.13
C LEU A 825 -16.93 -19.56 13.59
N ILE A 826 -16.06 -18.73 13.04
CA ILE A 826 -14.81 -19.12 12.38
C ILE A 826 -13.67 -18.44 13.12
N ASN A 827 -12.75 -19.23 13.66
CA ASN A 827 -11.54 -18.74 14.30
C ASN A 827 -10.34 -19.10 13.42
N VAL A 828 -9.66 -18.07 12.87
CA VAL A 828 -8.52 -18.23 11.96
C VAL A 828 -7.65 -16.96 12.00
N TYR A 829 -6.32 -17.11 11.93
CA TYR A 829 -5.35 -15.99 12.02
C TYR A 829 -5.56 -15.05 13.23
N ASN A 830 -5.98 -15.59 14.39
CA ASN A 830 -6.35 -14.82 15.59
C ASN A 830 -7.52 -13.83 15.38
N HIS A 831 -8.29 -13.98 14.32
CA HIS A 831 -9.55 -13.28 14.10
C HIS A 831 -10.72 -14.22 14.37
N THR A 832 -11.79 -13.63 14.90
CA THR A 832 -13.07 -14.31 15.11
C THR A 832 -14.09 -13.72 14.15
N VAL A 833 -14.52 -14.54 13.19
CA VAL A 833 -15.50 -14.17 12.16
C VAL A 833 -16.80 -14.92 12.42
N ARG A 834 -17.90 -14.19 12.64
CA ARG A 834 -19.22 -14.78 12.90
C ARG A 834 -20.16 -14.41 11.77
N PHE A 835 -20.63 -15.41 11.03
CA PHE A 835 -21.70 -15.30 10.04
C PHE A 835 -23.03 -15.57 10.73
N ARG A 836 -23.93 -14.60 10.72
CA ARG A 836 -25.24 -14.68 11.36
C ARG A 836 -26.36 -14.65 10.33
N GLN A 837 -27.58 -14.92 10.80
CA GLN A 837 -28.77 -14.87 9.95
C GLN A 837 -28.89 -13.52 9.23
N LYS A 838 -29.57 -13.51 8.08
CA LYS A 838 -29.66 -12.37 7.15
C LYS A 838 -28.30 -11.91 6.63
N LYS A 839 -27.30 -12.82 6.55
CA LYS A 839 -25.94 -12.56 6.02
C LYS A 839 -25.19 -11.47 6.80
N GLN A 840 -25.50 -11.29 8.08
CA GLN A 840 -24.82 -10.33 8.94
C GLN A 840 -23.41 -10.84 9.31
N LEU A 841 -22.41 -9.97 9.20
CA LEU A 841 -21.02 -10.25 9.53
C LEU A 841 -20.64 -9.53 10.83
N VAL A 842 -20.14 -10.29 11.80
CA VAL A 842 -19.46 -9.75 12.98
C VAL A 842 -18.00 -10.19 12.93
N LEU A 843 -17.10 -9.23 12.92
CA LEU A 843 -15.65 -9.43 12.84
C LEU A 843 -15.01 -8.88 14.12
N ASP A 844 -14.31 -9.74 14.86
CA ASP A 844 -13.67 -9.41 16.15
C ASP A 844 -14.63 -8.69 17.12
N GLY A 845 -15.89 -9.13 17.11
CA GLY A 845 -16.96 -8.57 17.92
C GLY A 845 -17.60 -7.31 17.36
N VAL A 846 -17.19 -6.75 16.21
CA VAL A 846 -17.82 -5.56 15.61
C VAL A 846 -18.65 -5.94 14.38
N THR A 847 -19.84 -5.35 14.22
CA THR A 847 -20.64 -5.52 12.99
C THR A 847 -19.95 -4.81 11.82
N VAL A 848 -19.69 -5.52 10.72
CA VAL A 848 -18.98 -5.01 9.54
C VAL A 848 -19.73 -5.42 8.28
N ARG A 849 -19.68 -4.60 7.23
CA ARG A 849 -20.25 -4.92 5.91
C ARG A 849 -19.15 -5.44 4.97
N PRO A 850 -19.35 -6.57 4.27
CA PRO A 850 -18.41 -7.03 3.25
C PRO A 850 -18.33 -6.07 2.05
N PRO A 851 -17.19 -6.01 1.31
CA PRO A 851 -15.98 -6.81 1.54
C PRO A 851 -15.16 -6.35 2.76
N ALA A 852 -14.52 -7.30 3.44
CA ALA A 852 -13.65 -7.05 4.59
C ALA A 852 -12.35 -7.88 4.49
N HIS A 853 -11.24 -7.29 4.93
CA HIS A 853 -9.89 -7.87 4.88
C HIS A 853 -9.18 -7.72 6.24
N PRO A 854 -9.59 -8.47 7.28
CA PRO A 854 -9.01 -8.35 8.62
C PRO A 854 -7.52 -8.72 8.67
N HIS A 855 -7.10 -9.62 7.78
CA HIS A 855 -5.74 -10.12 7.66
C HIS A 855 -5.43 -10.28 6.16
N GLU A 856 -4.15 -10.19 5.77
CA GLU A 856 -3.76 -10.33 4.35
C GLU A 856 -4.20 -11.68 3.74
N GLY A 857 -4.20 -12.72 4.57
CA GLY A 857 -4.66 -14.06 4.21
C GLY A 857 -6.16 -14.32 4.40
N ILE A 858 -6.99 -13.31 4.70
CA ILE A 858 -8.46 -13.45 4.85
C ILE A 858 -9.16 -12.47 3.91
N HIS A 859 -10.03 -13.00 3.05
CA HIS A 859 -10.92 -12.22 2.20
C HIS A 859 -12.38 -12.60 2.51
N ILE A 860 -13.16 -11.64 3.01
CA ILE A 860 -14.59 -11.83 3.30
C ILE A 860 -15.38 -10.98 2.32
N TYR A 861 -16.31 -11.60 1.60
CA TYR A 861 -17.12 -10.93 0.59
C TYR A 861 -18.52 -11.53 0.55
N ARG A 862 -19.43 -10.85 -0.15
CA ARG A 862 -20.81 -11.30 -0.29
C ARG A 862 -21.18 -11.43 -1.76
N ARG A 863 -21.85 -12.52 -2.10
CA ARG A 863 -22.52 -12.71 -3.40
C ARG A 863 -24.03 -12.68 -3.19
N THR A 864 -24.78 -12.68 -4.28
CA THR A 864 -26.26 -12.62 -4.26
C THR A 864 -26.87 -13.59 -3.25
N THR A 865 -26.41 -14.85 -3.22
CA THR A 865 -27.02 -15.90 -2.39
C THR A 865 -26.36 -16.11 -1.03
N ARG A 866 -25.08 -15.79 -0.84
CA ARG A 866 -24.32 -16.14 0.38
C ARG A 866 -23.24 -15.12 0.75
N ILE A 867 -22.83 -15.14 2.01
CA ILE A 867 -21.58 -14.53 2.48
C ILE A 867 -20.47 -15.58 2.48
N TYR A 868 -19.24 -15.17 2.17
CA TYR A 868 -18.07 -16.03 1.98
C TYR A 868 -16.88 -15.52 2.79
N LEU A 869 -16.10 -16.45 3.33
CA LEU A 869 -14.75 -16.24 3.83
C LEU A 869 -13.82 -17.15 3.03
N GLU A 870 -12.80 -16.57 2.42
CA GLU A 870 -11.71 -17.28 1.74
C GLU A 870 -10.39 -16.99 2.44
N THR A 871 -9.57 -18.02 2.59
CA THR A 871 -8.21 -17.87 3.10
C THR A 871 -7.17 -18.19 2.04
N ASP A 872 -5.98 -17.64 2.26
CA ASP A 872 -4.83 -17.94 1.42
C ASP A 872 -4.43 -19.43 1.46
N PHE A 873 -4.53 -20.14 2.58
CA PHE A 873 -4.22 -21.58 2.63
C PHE A 873 -5.31 -22.50 2.05
N GLY A 874 -6.39 -21.93 1.49
CA GLY A 874 -7.43 -22.69 0.79
C GLY A 874 -8.54 -23.23 1.70
N LEU A 875 -8.82 -22.54 2.81
CA LEU A 875 -10.10 -22.68 3.52
C LEU A 875 -11.12 -21.72 2.90
N TYR A 876 -12.33 -22.23 2.73
CA TYR A 876 -13.46 -21.52 2.18
C TYR A 876 -14.69 -21.85 3.01
N VAL A 877 -15.39 -20.84 3.52
CA VAL A 877 -16.63 -21.00 4.28
C VAL A 877 -17.70 -20.11 3.66
N SER A 878 -18.88 -20.66 3.39
CA SER A 878 -20.03 -19.89 2.91
C SER A 878 -21.25 -20.13 3.78
N PHE A 879 -22.08 -19.10 3.93
CA PHE A 879 -23.36 -19.15 4.63
C PHE A 879 -24.42 -18.36 3.87
N ASP A 880 -25.61 -18.93 3.69
CA ASP A 880 -26.74 -18.28 3.00
C ASP A 880 -27.43 -17.20 3.85
N GLY A 881 -27.13 -17.13 5.15
CA GLY A 881 -27.83 -16.25 6.09
C GLY A 881 -29.14 -16.84 6.61
N SER A 882 -29.40 -18.12 6.37
CA SER A 882 -30.58 -18.85 6.84
C SER A 882 -30.17 -20.12 7.56
N GLN A 883 -29.86 -21.19 6.82
CA GLN A 883 -29.64 -22.54 7.36
C GLN A 883 -28.60 -23.37 6.58
N ASN A 884 -28.14 -22.90 5.42
CA ASN A 884 -27.24 -23.66 4.55
C ASN A 884 -25.82 -23.10 4.58
N ALA A 885 -24.84 -24.00 4.65
CA ALA A 885 -23.43 -23.65 4.67
C ALA A 885 -22.58 -24.64 3.86
N ASP A 886 -21.51 -24.14 3.26
CA ASP A 886 -20.47 -25.00 2.67
C ASP A 886 -19.12 -24.68 3.32
N ILE A 887 -18.35 -25.72 3.62
CA ILE A 887 -16.95 -25.63 4.04
C ILE A 887 -16.12 -26.36 2.99
N LYS A 888 -15.22 -25.67 2.30
CA LYS A 888 -14.29 -26.25 1.34
C LYS A 888 -12.87 -26.07 1.86
N LEU A 889 -12.06 -27.12 1.75
CA LEU A 889 -10.74 -27.16 2.34
C LEU A 889 -9.72 -27.82 1.41
N ALA A 890 -8.54 -27.23 1.30
CA ALA A 890 -7.42 -27.76 0.54
C ALA A 890 -7.05 -29.19 0.95
N ASN A 891 -6.75 -30.05 -0.03
CA ASN A 891 -6.36 -31.45 0.15
C ASN A 891 -5.03 -31.65 0.92
N THR A 892 -4.32 -30.58 1.22
CA THR A 892 -3.15 -30.51 2.11
C THR A 892 -3.52 -30.77 3.57
N TYR A 893 -4.78 -30.50 3.95
CA TYR A 893 -5.34 -30.79 5.26
C TYR A 893 -5.91 -32.21 5.39
N ARG A 894 -5.70 -33.07 4.39
CA ARG A 894 -6.16 -34.48 4.44
C ARG A 894 -5.61 -35.18 5.68
N ASN A 895 -6.46 -35.84 6.47
CA ASN A 895 -6.16 -36.46 7.77
C ASN A 895 -5.76 -35.48 8.89
N ARG A 896 -5.96 -34.16 8.71
CA ARG A 896 -5.53 -33.12 9.67
C ARG A 896 -6.69 -32.33 10.28
N VAL A 897 -7.91 -32.74 10.00
CA VAL A 897 -9.13 -32.12 10.53
C VAL A 897 -10.01 -33.14 11.24
N GLU A 898 -10.89 -32.65 12.09
CA GLU A 898 -11.88 -33.43 12.83
C GLU A 898 -13.12 -32.57 13.11
N GLY A 899 -14.28 -33.21 13.31
CA GLY A 899 -15.56 -32.54 13.56
C GLY A 899 -16.72 -33.26 12.88
N LEU A 900 -17.89 -32.63 12.84
CA LEU A 900 -19.08 -33.16 12.16
C LEU A 900 -18.88 -33.33 10.64
N CYS A 901 -17.93 -32.61 10.04
CA CYS A 901 -17.51 -32.76 8.65
C CYS A 901 -16.55 -33.94 8.38
N GLY A 902 -16.31 -34.80 9.37
CA GLY A 902 -15.44 -35.97 9.23
C GLY A 902 -13.95 -35.65 9.43
N ASN A 903 -13.09 -36.58 9.04
CA ASN A 903 -11.63 -36.46 9.24
C ASN A 903 -10.83 -36.17 7.94
N PHE A 904 -11.54 -36.14 6.81
CA PHE A 904 -11.01 -35.87 5.48
C PHE A 904 -9.84 -36.80 5.13
N ASP A 905 -10.03 -38.12 5.23
CA ASP A 905 -9.02 -39.12 4.87
C ASP A 905 -9.32 -39.88 3.56
N GLY A 906 -10.43 -39.54 2.92
CA GLY A 906 -11.02 -40.18 1.74
C GLY A 906 -11.67 -41.53 2.05
N ARG A 907 -12.03 -41.81 3.31
CA ARG A 907 -12.73 -43.03 3.71
C ARG A 907 -13.96 -42.70 4.56
N TYR A 908 -15.06 -42.38 3.89
CA TYR A 908 -16.34 -41.99 4.49
C TYR A 908 -16.80 -42.87 5.67
N ARG A 909 -16.53 -44.19 5.65
CA ARG A 909 -16.93 -45.15 6.72
C ARG A 909 -16.32 -44.88 8.10
N ASN A 910 -15.26 -44.08 8.21
CA ASN A 910 -14.61 -43.77 9.48
C ASN A 910 -14.90 -42.34 9.98
N ASP A 911 -15.76 -41.58 9.29
CA ASP A 911 -16.02 -40.18 9.64
C ASP A 911 -16.73 -40.03 10.98
N PHE A 912 -17.48 -41.05 11.43
CA PHE A 912 -18.06 -41.11 12.77
C PHE A 912 -17.02 -41.42 13.85
N THR A 913 -15.99 -40.59 13.94
CA THR A 913 -14.94 -40.63 14.96
C THR A 913 -15.17 -39.52 15.98
N LYS A 914 -15.22 -39.89 17.26
CA LYS A 914 -15.37 -38.94 18.38
C LYS A 914 -14.04 -38.19 18.66
N PRO A 915 -14.04 -37.10 19.46
CA PRO A 915 -12.82 -36.37 19.82
C PRO A 915 -11.75 -37.21 20.54
N ASP A 916 -12.16 -38.30 21.21
CA ASP A 916 -11.26 -39.26 21.86
C ASP A 916 -10.63 -40.27 20.88
N GLY A 917 -10.96 -40.18 19.59
CA GLY A 917 -10.49 -41.08 18.53
C GLY A 917 -11.29 -42.38 18.39
N VAL A 918 -12.33 -42.59 19.21
CA VAL A 918 -13.16 -43.80 19.15
C VAL A 918 -14.20 -43.67 18.04
N ARG A 919 -14.27 -44.67 17.17
CA ARG A 919 -15.29 -44.79 16.12
C ARG A 919 -16.61 -45.27 16.71
N VAL A 920 -17.71 -44.70 16.25
CA VAL A 920 -19.08 -45.09 16.61
C VAL A 920 -19.89 -45.29 15.33
N GLN A 921 -20.99 -46.05 15.42
CA GLN A 921 -21.90 -46.25 14.29
C GLN A 921 -23.10 -45.32 14.32
N ASN A 922 -23.56 -44.94 15.50
CA ASN A 922 -24.77 -44.14 15.65
C ASN A 922 -24.46 -42.63 15.54
N VAL A 923 -25.19 -41.92 14.68
CA VAL A 923 -24.97 -40.49 14.45
C VAL A 923 -25.14 -39.63 15.71
N ASN A 924 -26.03 -39.97 16.66
CA ASN A 924 -26.20 -39.16 17.87
C ASN A 924 -25.01 -39.31 18.81
N ALA A 925 -24.51 -40.54 18.97
CA ALA A 925 -23.29 -40.78 19.74
C ALA A 925 -22.07 -40.05 19.12
N PHE A 926 -22.03 -39.93 17.79
CA PHE A 926 -21.03 -39.16 17.08
C PHE A 926 -21.23 -37.65 17.28
N GLY A 927 -22.39 -37.12 16.91
CA GLY A 927 -22.65 -35.69 16.88
C GLY A 927 -22.63 -35.03 18.25
N GLU A 928 -23.26 -35.65 19.25
CA GLU A 928 -23.25 -35.13 20.64
C GLU A 928 -21.85 -35.10 21.25
N SER A 929 -20.92 -35.91 20.75
CA SER A 929 -19.53 -35.88 21.22
C SER A 929 -18.76 -34.63 20.79
N TRP A 930 -19.24 -33.91 19.77
CA TRP A 930 -18.63 -32.69 19.22
C TRP A 930 -19.25 -31.39 19.76
N LYS A 931 -20.07 -31.48 20.81
CA LYS A 931 -20.68 -30.33 21.49
C LYS A 931 -19.61 -29.42 22.14
N VAL A 932 -19.78 -28.10 22.01
CA VAL A 932 -18.91 -27.07 22.62
C VAL A 932 -19.42 -26.71 24.04
N PRO A 933 -18.54 -26.49 25.05
CA PRO A 933 -17.09 -26.65 25.01
C PRO A 933 -16.64 -28.12 25.01
N LEU A 934 -15.64 -28.43 24.18
CA LEU A 934 -15.09 -29.79 24.03
C LEU A 934 -14.39 -30.25 25.32
N LYS A 935 -14.90 -31.32 25.94
CA LYS A 935 -14.24 -31.99 27.08
C LYS A 935 -13.21 -33.01 26.60
N ARG A 936 -11.97 -32.58 26.31
CA ARG A 936 -10.87 -33.52 26.01
C ARG A 936 -10.34 -34.17 27.29
N ALA A 937 -10.50 -35.49 27.41
CA ALA A 937 -9.80 -36.25 28.43
C ALA A 937 -8.28 -36.15 28.18
N THR A 938 -7.51 -35.82 29.21
CA THR A 938 -6.05 -35.64 29.11
C THR A 938 -5.37 -36.90 28.53
N SER A 939 -4.65 -36.66 27.43
CA SER A 939 -3.68 -37.51 26.73
C SER A 939 -3.43 -38.92 27.31
N ARG A 940 -3.91 -39.93 26.57
CA ARG A 940 -3.09 -41.11 26.31
C ARG A 940 -2.83 -41.12 24.82
N LEU A 941 -1.55 -41.14 24.45
CA LEU A 941 -1.03 -41.26 23.08
C LEU A 941 -2.06 -41.88 22.12
N ARG A 942 -2.38 -41.18 21.01
CA ARG A 942 -2.98 -41.78 19.80
C ARG A 942 -2.11 -42.97 19.42
N ARG A 943 -2.43 -44.14 19.97
CA ARG A 943 -1.77 -45.38 19.63
C ARG A 943 -2.25 -45.66 18.22
N ASP A 944 -1.31 -45.72 17.27
CA ASP A 944 -1.55 -46.22 15.92
C ASP A 944 -2.24 -47.58 16.06
N VAL A 945 -3.58 -47.59 16.02
CA VAL A 945 -4.34 -48.83 16.00
C VAL A 945 -4.18 -49.33 14.58
N ASN A 946 -3.22 -50.23 14.44
CA ASN A 946 -2.99 -51.08 13.29
C ASN A 946 -4.34 -51.39 12.60
N SER A 947 -4.54 -50.75 11.44
CA SER A 947 -5.69 -50.84 10.54
C SER A 947 -5.80 -52.26 9.97
N LYS A 948 -6.17 -53.24 10.80
CA LYS A 948 -6.36 -54.62 10.34
C LYS A 948 -7.68 -55.29 10.70
N ASN A 949 -8.63 -54.61 11.34
CA ASN A 949 -10.02 -55.08 11.41
C ASN A 949 -10.95 -53.85 11.31
N VAL A 950 -11.24 -53.42 10.08
CA VAL A 950 -12.35 -52.50 9.81
C VAL A 950 -13.63 -53.34 9.94
N SER A 951 -14.54 -52.99 10.85
CA SER A 951 -15.90 -53.51 10.77
C SER A 951 -16.50 -53.03 9.44
N GLU A 952 -16.92 -53.95 8.58
CA GLU A 952 -17.52 -53.63 7.27
C GLU A 952 -18.92 -53.02 7.35
N GLU A 953 -19.46 -52.85 8.56
CA GLU A 953 -20.80 -52.31 8.81
C GLU A 953 -20.89 -50.81 8.48
N GLU A 954 -21.95 -50.44 7.76
CA GLU A 954 -22.26 -49.05 7.38
C GLU A 954 -22.64 -48.22 8.63
N PRO A 955 -22.18 -46.96 8.74
CA PRO A 955 -22.65 -46.04 9.77
C PRO A 955 -24.17 -45.83 9.68
N ASP A 956 -24.84 -45.68 10.82
CA ASP A 956 -26.26 -45.28 10.89
C ASP A 956 -26.36 -43.75 10.72
N PRO A 957 -26.78 -43.26 9.54
CA PRO A 957 -26.73 -41.84 9.20
C PRO A 957 -27.79 -41.02 9.96
N GLY A 958 -28.70 -41.67 10.69
CA GLY A 958 -29.80 -40.99 11.38
C GLY A 958 -30.95 -40.53 10.49
N LEU A 959 -31.06 -41.06 9.26
CA LEU A 959 -32.10 -40.70 8.29
C LEU A 959 -33.54 -40.89 8.83
N PHE A 960 -33.74 -41.68 9.89
CA PHE A 960 -35.05 -41.91 10.51
C PHE A 960 -35.32 -41.09 11.78
N GLN A 961 -34.49 -40.08 12.06
CA GLN A 961 -34.77 -39.13 13.15
C GLN A 961 -35.87 -38.17 12.68
N GLY A 962 -36.97 -38.02 13.43
CA GLY A 962 -38.09 -37.16 13.03
C GLY A 962 -39.12 -37.84 12.12
N CYS A 963 -38.69 -38.58 11.10
CA CYS A 963 -39.57 -39.35 10.20
C CYS A 963 -39.23 -40.84 10.14
N ASN A 964 -40.19 -41.71 10.47
CA ASN A 964 -39.96 -43.16 10.42
C ASN A 964 -40.05 -43.71 8.98
N GLU A 965 -39.58 -44.94 8.79
CA GLU A 965 -39.48 -45.59 7.47
C GLU A 965 -40.82 -45.64 6.70
N ASN A 966 -41.95 -45.84 7.40
CA ASN A 966 -43.26 -45.83 6.76
C ASN A 966 -43.69 -44.43 6.31
N GLN A 967 -43.39 -43.40 7.10
CA GLN A 967 -43.68 -42.00 6.77
C GLN A 967 -42.83 -41.54 5.58
N LEU A 968 -41.53 -41.86 5.59
CA LEU A 968 -40.63 -41.53 4.49
C LEU A 968 -41.00 -42.28 3.20
N GLY A 969 -41.45 -43.53 3.31
CA GLY A 969 -41.97 -44.31 2.18
C GLY A 969 -43.28 -43.75 1.61
N GLN A 970 -44.17 -43.25 2.47
CA GLN A 970 -45.37 -42.53 2.05
C GLN A 970 -45.01 -41.24 1.34
N GLU A 971 -44.13 -40.42 1.94
CA GLU A 971 -43.65 -39.17 1.36
C GLU A 971 -43.00 -39.44 0.00
N ASN A 972 -42.07 -40.39 -0.12
CA ASN A 972 -41.49 -40.78 -1.41
C ASN A 972 -42.52 -41.20 -2.47
N SER A 973 -43.72 -41.66 -2.11
CA SER A 973 -44.75 -42.00 -3.10
C SER A 973 -45.55 -40.79 -3.63
N THR A 974 -45.65 -39.73 -2.84
CA THR A 974 -46.51 -38.56 -3.11
C THR A 974 -45.74 -37.24 -3.20
N SER A 975 -44.46 -37.25 -2.89
CA SER A 975 -43.68 -36.03 -2.69
C SER A 975 -43.43 -35.28 -3.99
N ARG A 976 -43.45 -33.97 -3.85
CA ARG A 976 -43.13 -33.04 -4.93
C ARG A 976 -41.62 -32.96 -5.20
N CYS A 977 -40.79 -33.59 -4.37
CA CYS A 977 -39.33 -33.67 -4.54
C CYS A 977 -38.90 -34.47 -5.78
N HIS A 978 -39.77 -35.32 -6.36
CA HIS A 978 -39.46 -36.11 -7.56
C HIS A 978 -39.00 -35.28 -8.76
N ILE A 979 -39.36 -34.00 -8.80
CA ILE A 979 -38.90 -33.07 -9.82
C ILE A 979 -37.36 -33.00 -9.91
N LEU A 980 -36.64 -33.22 -8.81
CA LEU A 980 -35.17 -33.21 -8.77
C LEU A 980 -34.53 -34.36 -9.56
N ILE A 981 -35.22 -35.50 -9.68
CA ILE A 981 -34.71 -36.71 -10.35
C ILE A 981 -35.43 -37.01 -11.67
N ASP A 982 -36.41 -36.18 -12.07
CA ASP A 982 -37.16 -36.38 -13.30
C ASP A 982 -36.26 -36.19 -14.53
N SER A 983 -36.08 -37.28 -15.28
CA SER A 983 -35.33 -37.32 -16.54
C SER A 983 -35.89 -36.42 -17.66
N ASN A 984 -37.13 -35.94 -17.54
CA ASN A 984 -37.73 -34.96 -18.46
C ASN A 984 -38.06 -33.63 -17.75
N GLY A 985 -37.63 -33.47 -16.50
CA GLY A 985 -37.91 -32.30 -15.68
C GLY A 985 -36.97 -31.12 -15.96
N PRO A 986 -37.20 -29.96 -15.31
CA PRO A 986 -36.42 -28.74 -15.54
C PRO A 986 -34.95 -28.87 -15.13
N PHE A 987 -34.59 -29.91 -14.37
CA PHE A 987 -33.27 -30.11 -13.79
C PHE A 987 -32.36 -31.10 -14.55
N VAL A 988 -32.86 -31.73 -15.63
CA VAL A 988 -32.15 -32.79 -16.37
C VAL A 988 -30.76 -32.38 -16.86
N ASN A 989 -30.59 -31.12 -17.28
CA ASN A 989 -29.31 -30.60 -17.77
C ASN A 989 -28.22 -30.59 -16.70
N CYS A 990 -28.60 -30.61 -15.42
CA CYS A 990 -27.66 -30.62 -14.31
C CYS A 990 -27.32 -32.04 -13.81
N HIS A 991 -28.16 -33.05 -14.07
CA HIS A 991 -27.97 -34.41 -13.55
C HIS A 991 -26.60 -35.02 -13.87
N SER A 992 -26.05 -34.71 -15.04
CA SER A 992 -24.72 -35.18 -15.46
C SER A 992 -23.55 -34.47 -14.77
N THR A 993 -23.78 -33.30 -14.20
CA THR A 993 -22.78 -32.43 -13.56
C THR A 993 -22.86 -32.49 -12.04
N VAL A 994 -24.07 -32.50 -11.47
CA VAL A 994 -24.34 -32.59 -10.04
C VAL A 994 -25.35 -33.72 -9.80
N PRO A 995 -24.97 -34.81 -9.12
CA PRO A 995 -25.91 -35.90 -8.80
C PRO A 995 -27.07 -35.41 -7.91
N PRO A 996 -28.34 -35.71 -8.25
CA PRO A 996 -29.50 -35.23 -7.51
C PRO A 996 -29.82 -36.03 -6.24
N ASP A 997 -29.23 -37.21 -6.03
CA ASP A 997 -29.65 -38.18 -4.99
C ASP A 997 -29.64 -37.60 -3.56
N PHE A 998 -28.59 -36.85 -3.20
CA PHE A 998 -28.49 -36.20 -1.90
C PHE A 998 -29.61 -35.18 -1.71
N TYR A 999 -29.79 -34.28 -2.68
CA TYR A 999 -30.79 -33.22 -2.63
C TYR A 999 -32.21 -33.76 -2.62
N PHE A 1000 -32.46 -34.82 -3.38
CA PHE A 1000 -33.74 -35.51 -3.39
C PHE A 1000 -34.05 -36.13 -2.03
N THR A 1001 -33.08 -36.85 -1.44
CA THR A 1001 -33.27 -37.50 -0.13
C THR A 1001 -33.47 -36.47 0.98
N SER A 1002 -32.70 -35.38 0.96
CA SER A 1002 -32.88 -34.23 1.86
C SER A 1002 -34.25 -33.59 1.72
N CYS A 1003 -34.69 -33.32 0.49
CA CYS A 1003 -36.01 -32.77 0.23
C CYS A 1003 -37.11 -33.68 0.77
N LEU A 1004 -37.04 -35.00 0.54
CA LEU A 1004 -38.03 -35.94 1.07
C LEU A 1004 -38.10 -35.91 2.60
N PHE A 1005 -36.94 -35.83 3.25
CA PHE A 1005 -36.87 -35.77 4.70
C PHE A 1005 -37.50 -34.46 5.23
N ASP A 1006 -37.08 -33.32 4.71
CA ASP A 1006 -37.58 -32.00 5.11
C ASP A 1006 -39.11 -31.90 4.91
N MET A 1007 -39.62 -32.38 3.76
CA MET A 1007 -41.06 -32.39 3.47
C MET A 1007 -41.85 -33.30 4.43
N CYS A 1008 -41.25 -34.43 4.84
CA CYS A 1008 -41.86 -35.33 5.82
C CYS A 1008 -41.93 -34.70 7.21
N VAL A 1009 -40.90 -33.95 7.59
CA VAL A 1009 -40.66 -33.45 8.94
C VAL A 1009 -41.32 -32.08 9.20
N GLU A 1010 -41.25 -31.16 8.23
CA GLU A 1010 -41.86 -29.83 8.31
C GLU A 1010 -43.30 -29.80 7.78
N GLY A 1011 -43.65 -30.75 6.92
CA GLY A 1011 -44.91 -30.86 6.19
C GLY A 1011 -44.78 -30.48 4.72
N ASP A 1012 -45.72 -30.95 3.88
CA ASP A 1012 -45.78 -30.68 2.43
C ASP A 1012 -46.20 -29.23 2.13
N ASP A 1013 -45.33 -28.27 2.46
CA ASP A 1013 -45.52 -26.85 2.18
C ASP A 1013 -44.55 -26.33 1.10
N ASP A 1014 -44.98 -25.27 0.40
CA ASP A 1014 -44.24 -24.70 -0.73
C ASP A 1014 -42.87 -24.13 -0.32
N ALA A 1015 -42.73 -23.57 0.89
CA ALA A 1015 -41.48 -22.95 1.31
C ALA A 1015 -40.39 -24.01 1.56
N THR A 1016 -40.76 -25.17 2.11
CA THR A 1016 -39.85 -26.29 2.34
C THR A 1016 -39.37 -26.91 1.03
N LEU A 1017 -40.28 -27.13 0.08
CA LEU A 1017 -39.92 -27.58 -1.26
C LEU A 1017 -38.96 -26.60 -1.94
N CYS A 1018 -39.32 -25.30 -1.97
CA CYS A 1018 -38.53 -24.32 -2.71
C CYS A 1018 -37.12 -24.12 -2.15
N ARG A 1019 -36.93 -24.10 -0.82
CA ARG A 1019 -35.59 -24.04 -0.22
C ARG A 1019 -34.69 -25.19 -0.69
N ASN A 1020 -35.23 -26.40 -0.80
CA ASN A 1020 -34.50 -27.58 -1.27
C ASN A 1020 -34.15 -27.49 -2.77
N LEU A 1021 -35.11 -27.06 -3.60
CA LEU A 1021 -34.87 -26.90 -5.04
C LEU A 1021 -33.82 -25.82 -5.33
N GLU A 1022 -33.85 -24.71 -4.59
CA GLU A 1022 -32.90 -23.60 -4.74
C GLU A 1022 -31.45 -24.00 -4.46
N GLU A 1023 -31.22 -24.88 -3.48
CA GLU A 1023 -29.87 -25.38 -3.18
C GLU A 1023 -29.31 -26.30 -4.26
N TYR A 1024 -30.16 -27.09 -4.93
CA TYR A 1024 -29.74 -27.87 -6.09
C TYR A 1024 -29.41 -26.95 -7.27
N VAL A 1025 -30.28 -25.97 -7.56
CA VAL A 1025 -30.07 -24.96 -8.61
C VAL A 1025 -28.77 -24.19 -8.38
N LEU A 1026 -28.51 -23.74 -7.15
CA LEU A 1026 -27.27 -23.04 -6.81
C LEU A 1026 -26.04 -23.90 -7.09
N ALA A 1027 -26.09 -25.19 -6.73
CA ALA A 1027 -24.99 -26.11 -7.01
C ALA A 1027 -24.77 -26.33 -8.52
N CYS A 1028 -25.84 -26.40 -9.31
CA CYS A 1028 -25.78 -26.46 -10.77
C CYS A 1028 -25.13 -25.19 -11.36
N GLN A 1029 -25.59 -24.01 -10.93
CA GLN A 1029 -25.09 -22.71 -11.40
C GLN A 1029 -23.62 -22.50 -11.04
N GLN A 1030 -23.19 -22.96 -9.85
CA GLN A 1030 -21.78 -22.95 -9.45
C GLN A 1030 -20.88 -23.81 -10.37
N GLN A 1031 -21.44 -24.81 -11.07
CA GLN A 1031 -20.74 -25.60 -12.08
C GLN A 1031 -20.91 -25.03 -13.51
N GLY A 1032 -21.48 -23.83 -13.65
CA GLY A 1032 -21.71 -23.17 -14.93
C GLY A 1032 -22.93 -23.66 -15.72
N VAL A 1033 -23.79 -24.50 -15.11
CA VAL A 1033 -25.03 -24.96 -15.75
C VAL A 1033 -26.12 -23.90 -15.60
N ARG A 1034 -26.69 -23.44 -16.73
CA ARG A 1034 -27.81 -22.48 -16.72
C ARG A 1034 -29.12 -23.19 -16.45
N MET A 1035 -29.85 -22.72 -15.44
CA MET A 1035 -31.12 -23.30 -14.99
C MET A 1035 -32.29 -22.37 -15.39
N GLU A 1036 -32.57 -22.25 -16.68
CA GLU A 1036 -33.65 -21.38 -17.17
C GLU A 1036 -35.02 -22.08 -17.07
N GLY A 1037 -36.08 -21.34 -16.72
CA GLY A 1037 -37.45 -21.84 -16.81
C GLY A 1037 -37.96 -22.69 -15.62
N TRP A 1038 -37.11 -23.05 -14.66
CA TRP A 1038 -37.50 -23.96 -13.56
C TRP A 1038 -38.51 -23.33 -12.59
N ARG A 1039 -38.42 -22.02 -12.33
CA ARG A 1039 -39.38 -21.29 -11.48
C ARG A 1039 -40.77 -21.18 -12.12
N GLN A 1040 -40.86 -21.15 -13.44
CA GLN A 1040 -42.13 -21.14 -14.18
C GLN A 1040 -42.81 -22.52 -14.20
N GLN A 1041 -42.04 -23.58 -14.01
CA GLN A 1041 -42.52 -24.97 -13.98
C GLN A 1041 -42.80 -25.47 -12.56
N THR A 1042 -42.55 -24.64 -11.55
CA THR A 1042 -42.74 -24.95 -10.13
C THR A 1042 -43.56 -23.85 -9.45
N VAL A 1043 -43.90 -24.07 -8.18
CA VAL A 1043 -44.53 -23.03 -7.33
C VAL A 1043 -43.50 -22.00 -6.81
N CYS A 1044 -42.22 -22.20 -7.10
CA CYS A 1044 -41.09 -21.47 -6.50
C CYS A 1044 -40.79 -20.14 -7.19
N GLY A 1045 -41.84 -19.33 -7.34
CA GLY A 1045 -41.70 -17.96 -7.81
C GLY A 1045 -40.90 -17.13 -6.81
N ILE A 1046 -39.97 -16.32 -7.31
CA ILE A 1046 -39.23 -15.35 -6.49
C ILE A 1046 -39.90 -13.99 -6.60
N SER A 1047 -40.18 -13.38 -5.46
CA SER A 1047 -40.64 -11.98 -5.40
C SER A 1047 -39.43 -11.10 -5.15
N CYS A 1048 -39.16 -10.19 -6.09
CA CYS A 1048 -38.05 -9.28 -5.96
C CYS A 1048 -38.43 -8.01 -5.17
N PRO A 1049 -37.49 -7.45 -4.37
CA PRO A 1049 -37.68 -6.20 -3.66
C PRO A 1049 -37.96 -5.03 -4.61
N ALA A 1050 -38.42 -3.91 -4.07
CA ALA A 1050 -38.66 -2.72 -4.85
C ALA A 1050 -37.41 -2.32 -5.66
N ASN A 1051 -37.63 -1.81 -6.87
CA ASN A 1051 -36.58 -1.40 -7.80
C ASN A 1051 -35.62 -2.52 -8.25
N SER A 1052 -36.08 -3.77 -8.21
CA SER A 1052 -35.36 -4.93 -8.76
C SER A 1052 -36.29 -5.83 -9.56
N ASN A 1053 -35.73 -6.63 -10.47
CA ASN A 1053 -36.45 -7.64 -11.22
C ASN A 1053 -35.77 -9.01 -11.10
N TYR A 1054 -36.53 -10.07 -11.36
CA TYR A 1054 -35.97 -11.41 -11.42
C TYR A 1054 -35.12 -11.57 -12.68
N SER A 1055 -33.90 -12.08 -12.50
CA SER A 1055 -32.97 -12.44 -13.55
C SER A 1055 -32.53 -13.90 -13.34
N SER A 1056 -32.63 -14.74 -14.37
CA SER A 1056 -32.16 -16.12 -14.32
C SER A 1056 -30.63 -16.25 -14.43
N CYS A 1057 -29.95 -15.15 -14.76
CA CYS A 1057 -28.51 -15.08 -14.99
C CYS A 1057 -28.02 -13.64 -14.76
N MET A 1058 -28.04 -13.20 -13.51
CA MET A 1058 -27.39 -11.95 -13.09
C MET A 1058 -25.95 -12.23 -12.63
N SER A 1059 -25.14 -11.18 -12.50
CA SER A 1059 -23.79 -11.31 -11.92
C SER A 1059 -23.87 -11.97 -10.54
N ALA A 1060 -23.00 -12.95 -10.28
CA ALA A 1060 -22.84 -13.51 -8.94
C ALA A 1060 -22.28 -12.50 -7.94
N CYS A 1061 -21.60 -11.46 -8.44
CA CYS A 1061 -21.05 -10.37 -7.65
C CYS A 1061 -21.73 -9.07 -8.11
N PRO A 1062 -23.00 -8.82 -7.75
CA PRO A 1062 -23.68 -7.60 -8.16
C PRO A 1062 -22.98 -6.37 -7.58
N ALA A 1063 -23.02 -5.28 -8.34
CA ALA A 1063 -22.48 -4.00 -7.87
C ALA A 1063 -23.23 -3.52 -6.63
N SER A 1064 -22.49 -2.92 -5.71
CA SER A 1064 -23.04 -2.37 -4.48
C SER A 1064 -22.50 -0.98 -4.18
N CYS A 1065 -23.18 -0.21 -3.33
CA CYS A 1065 -22.68 1.10 -2.88
C CYS A 1065 -21.31 1.02 -2.17
N ASN A 1066 -20.92 -0.15 -1.65
CA ASN A 1066 -19.61 -0.38 -1.06
C ASN A 1066 -18.54 -0.75 -2.10
N ASP A 1067 -18.95 -1.33 -3.22
CA ASP A 1067 -18.06 -1.82 -4.27
C ASP A 1067 -18.80 -1.89 -5.62
N PHE A 1068 -18.59 -0.87 -6.45
CA PHE A 1068 -19.17 -0.80 -7.80
C PHE A 1068 -18.44 -1.70 -8.80
N THR A 1069 -17.22 -2.15 -8.47
CA THR A 1069 -16.32 -2.93 -9.35
C THR A 1069 -16.49 -4.43 -9.17
N SER A 1070 -17.23 -4.87 -8.15
CA SER A 1070 -17.50 -6.29 -7.90
C SER A 1070 -17.92 -7.11 -9.13
N PRO A 1071 -18.74 -6.62 -10.09
CA PRO A 1071 -19.09 -7.40 -11.28
C PRO A 1071 -17.92 -7.69 -12.21
N SER A 1072 -17.03 -6.72 -12.45
CA SER A 1072 -15.91 -6.86 -13.38
C SER A 1072 -14.74 -7.67 -12.80
N GLU A 1073 -14.69 -7.81 -11.47
CA GLU A 1073 -13.74 -8.68 -10.76
C GLU A 1073 -14.29 -10.10 -10.50
N CYS A 1074 -15.51 -10.40 -10.94
CA CYS A 1074 -16.19 -11.65 -10.62
C CYS A 1074 -15.83 -12.78 -11.61
N GLU A 1075 -14.98 -13.72 -11.18
CA GLU A 1075 -14.67 -14.92 -11.98
C GLU A 1075 -15.76 -16.01 -11.93
N SER A 1076 -16.87 -15.77 -11.23
CA SER A 1076 -17.91 -16.79 -11.03
C SER A 1076 -19.02 -16.74 -12.09
N PRO A 1077 -19.55 -17.91 -12.49
CA PRO A 1077 -20.70 -17.97 -13.39
C PRO A 1077 -21.87 -17.13 -12.87
N CYS A 1078 -22.71 -16.63 -13.80
CA CYS A 1078 -23.94 -15.96 -13.41
C CYS A 1078 -24.84 -16.88 -12.57
N VAL A 1079 -25.61 -16.27 -11.67
CA VAL A 1079 -26.56 -16.95 -10.79
C VAL A 1079 -27.94 -16.34 -10.97
N GLU A 1080 -28.98 -17.06 -10.58
CA GLU A 1080 -30.32 -16.48 -10.53
C GLU A 1080 -30.47 -15.56 -9.30
N GLY A 1081 -31.33 -14.56 -9.41
CA GLY A 1081 -31.61 -13.67 -8.29
C GLY A 1081 -32.41 -12.45 -8.69
N CYS A 1082 -32.47 -11.49 -7.78
CA CYS A 1082 -33.07 -10.18 -8.02
C CYS A 1082 -31.98 -9.18 -8.39
N GLU A 1083 -32.02 -8.73 -9.63
CA GLU A 1083 -31.10 -7.76 -10.19
C GLU A 1083 -31.69 -6.36 -10.08
N CYS A 1084 -30.90 -5.39 -9.62
CA CYS A 1084 -31.37 -4.01 -9.51
C CYS A 1084 -31.71 -3.47 -10.90
N LEU A 1085 -32.81 -2.70 -11.00
CA LEU A 1085 -33.18 -2.04 -12.24
C LEU A 1085 -32.14 -0.98 -12.63
N PRO A 1086 -32.04 -0.60 -13.92
CA PRO A 1086 -31.18 0.51 -14.35
C PRO A 1086 -31.43 1.78 -13.53
N GLY A 1087 -30.35 2.44 -13.08
CA GLY A 1087 -30.41 3.60 -12.18
C GLY A 1087 -30.41 3.27 -10.67
N TYR A 1088 -30.40 1.99 -10.31
CA TYR A 1088 -30.35 1.51 -8.93
C TYR A 1088 -29.14 0.60 -8.68
N VAL A 1089 -28.69 0.55 -7.43
CA VAL A 1089 -27.54 -0.26 -6.99
C VAL A 1089 -27.80 -0.84 -5.60
N LEU A 1090 -27.15 -1.96 -5.28
CA LEU A 1090 -27.36 -2.66 -4.03
C LEU A 1090 -26.75 -1.89 -2.85
N SER A 1091 -27.57 -1.46 -1.89
CA SER A 1091 -27.12 -1.11 -0.54
C SER A 1091 -27.64 -2.18 0.42
N ASP A 1092 -26.71 -3.00 0.91
CA ASP A 1092 -27.05 -4.19 1.69
C ASP A 1092 -27.99 -5.16 0.96
N SER A 1093 -29.29 -5.17 1.25
CA SER A 1093 -30.27 -6.04 0.58
C SER A 1093 -31.27 -5.29 -0.30
N ASP A 1094 -31.20 -3.96 -0.33
CA ASP A 1094 -32.14 -3.10 -1.04
C ASP A 1094 -31.49 -2.46 -2.28
N CYS A 1095 -32.26 -2.33 -3.35
CA CYS A 1095 -31.86 -1.57 -4.53
C CYS A 1095 -32.22 -0.09 -4.34
N VAL A 1096 -31.22 0.73 -4.09
CA VAL A 1096 -31.36 2.17 -3.85
C VAL A 1096 -30.87 2.97 -5.06
N PRO A 1097 -31.42 4.16 -5.33
CA PRO A 1097 -30.84 5.08 -6.30
C PRO A 1097 -29.38 5.40 -5.95
N TYR A 1098 -28.53 5.60 -6.96
CA TYR A 1098 -27.10 5.90 -6.77
C TYR A 1098 -26.83 7.07 -5.80
N LYS A 1099 -27.62 8.15 -5.87
CA LYS A 1099 -27.53 9.29 -4.93
C LYS A 1099 -27.86 8.97 -3.46
N GLN A 1100 -28.44 7.79 -3.18
CA GLN A 1100 -28.74 7.31 -1.83
C GLN A 1100 -27.69 6.32 -1.31
N CYS A 1101 -26.62 6.05 -2.06
CA CYS A 1101 -25.46 5.39 -1.51
C CYS A 1101 -24.88 6.20 -0.35
N GLY A 1102 -24.43 5.50 0.68
CA GLY A 1102 -23.88 6.07 1.90
C GLY A 1102 -22.48 6.68 1.73
N CYS A 1103 -21.63 6.47 2.72
CA CYS A 1103 -20.32 7.08 2.81
C CYS A 1103 -19.25 6.02 3.04
N THR A 1104 -18.09 6.20 2.43
CA THR A 1104 -16.89 5.42 2.75
C THR A 1104 -15.95 6.26 3.61
N TYR A 1105 -15.54 5.71 4.75
CA TYR A 1105 -14.58 6.34 5.66
C TYR A 1105 -13.48 5.34 6.02
N LEU A 1106 -12.23 5.69 5.69
CA LEU A 1106 -11.04 4.81 5.86
C LEU A 1106 -11.28 3.38 5.34
N ASN A 1107 -11.82 3.26 4.12
CA ASN A 1107 -12.15 2.00 3.43
C ASN A 1107 -13.25 1.15 4.08
N LYS A 1108 -14.08 1.71 4.96
CA LYS A 1108 -15.30 1.08 5.50
C LYS A 1108 -16.54 1.84 5.01
N TYR A 1109 -17.55 1.13 4.52
CA TYR A 1109 -18.82 1.71 4.05
C TYR A 1109 -19.86 1.79 5.18
N TYR A 1110 -20.55 2.92 5.24
CA TYR A 1110 -21.59 3.25 6.21
C TYR A 1110 -22.82 3.78 5.47
N GLU A 1111 -24.03 3.39 5.88
CA GLU A 1111 -25.26 3.92 5.30
C GLU A 1111 -25.56 5.36 5.74
N ILE A 1112 -26.38 6.07 4.95
CA ILE A 1112 -26.84 7.41 5.30
C ILE A 1112 -27.57 7.35 6.66
N GLY A 1113 -27.14 8.20 7.59
CA GLY A 1113 -27.63 8.28 8.96
C GLY A 1113 -26.86 7.44 9.97
N GLU A 1114 -26.01 6.51 9.53
CA GLU A 1114 -25.25 5.60 10.39
C GLU A 1114 -24.22 6.36 11.25
N ILE A 1115 -24.18 6.05 12.55
CA ILE A 1115 -23.28 6.65 13.53
C ILE A 1115 -22.27 5.58 13.96
N PHE A 1116 -20.98 5.92 13.91
CA PHE A 1116 -19.90 5.02 14.27
C PHE A 1116 -18.79 5.74 15.04
N THR A 1117 -17.94 4.96 15.72
CA THR A 1117 -16.76 5.45 16.43
C THR A 1117 -15.50 4.87 15.79
N THR A 1118 -14.45 5.68 15.67
CA THR A 1118 -13.16 5.25 15.12
C THR A 1118 -12.52 4.13 15.96
N ASP A 1119 -11.62 3.36 15.36
CA ASP A 1119 -11.04 2.16 16.01
C ASP A 1119 -10.27 2.49 17.31
N ASP A 1120 -9.71 3.70 17.42
CA ASP A 1120 -9.03 4.22 18.60
C ASP A 1120 -9.93 5.05 19.54
N CYS A 1121 -11.23 5.11 19.25
CA CYS A 1121 -12.21 5.96 19.94
C CYS A 1121 -11.81 7.44 20.02
N SER A 1122 -11.05 7.95 19.05
CA SER A 1122 -10.67 9.37 18.96
C SER A 1122 -11.77 10.25 18.37
N GLN A 1123 -12.70 9.67 17.60
CA GLN A 1123 -13.72 10.38 16.87
C GLN A 1123 -15.04 9.61 16.87
N ARG A 1124 -16.13 10.37 16.94
CA ARG A 1124 -17.48 9.90 16.70
C ARG A 1124 -17.97 10.52 15.40
N CYS A 1125 -18.33 9.67 14.45
CA CYS A 1125 -18.66 10.06 13.10
C CYS A 1125 -20.09 9.66 12.73
N GLN A 1126 -20.67 10.39 11.78
CA GLN A 1126 -21.95 10.08 11.18
C GLN A 1126 -21.86 10.26 9.67
N CYS A 1127 -22.35 9.28 8.90
CA CYS A 1127 -22.59 9.46 7.48
C CYS A 1127 -23.86 10.31 7.30
N THR A 1128 -23.72 11.56 6.87
CA THR A 1128 -24.85 12.52 6.86
C THR A 1128 -25.60 12.53 5.54
N GLU A 1129 -24.89 12.36 4.43
CA GLU A 1129 -25.41 12.28 3.07
C GLU A 1129 -24.39 11.53 2.20
N SER A 1130 -24.73 11.22 0.94
CA SER A 1130 -23.82 10.49 0.04
C SER A 1130 -22.40 11.04 0.06
N SER A 1131 -21.43 10.16 0.35
CA SER A 1131 -19.99 10.46 0.44
C SER A 1131 -19.56 11.50 1.48
N THR A 1132 -20.42 11.89 2.43
CA THR A 1132 -20.11 12.94 3.41
C THR A 1132 -20.20 12.41 4.84
N VAL A 1133 -19.07 12.45 5.54
CA VAL A 1133 -18.97 12.04 6.94
C VAL A 1133 -18.67 13.25 7.81
N SER A 1134 -19.50 13.44 8.83
CA SER A 1134 -19.30 14.44 9.87
C SER A 1134 -18.74 13.77 11.12
N CYS A 1135 -17.53 14.17 11.55
CA CYS A 1135 -16.87 13.63 12.73
C CYS A 1135 -16.68 14.70 13.80
N SER A 1136 -16.82 14.31 15.06
CA SER A 1136 -16.43 15.10 16.23
C SER A 1136 -15.37 14.34 17.04
N ASN A 1137 -14.35 15.06 17.49
CA ASN A 1137 -13.34 14.46 18.36
C ASN A 1137 -13.98 14.11 19.72
N ILE A 1138 -13.67 12.92 20.21
CA ILE A 1138 -14.10 12.42 21.51
C ILE A 1138 -12.90 11.86 22.27
N VAL A 1139 -13.00 11.86 23.59
CA VAL A 1139 -12.07 11.19 24.50
C VAL A 1139 -12.92 10.43 25.48
N CYS A 1140 -12.65 9.14 25.68
CA CYS A 1140 -13.41 8.35 26.66
C CYS A 1140 -13.24 8.95 28.07
N GLY A 1141 -14.31 8.93 28.86
CA GLY A 1141 -14.29 9.42 30.23
C GLY A 1141 -13.25 8.70 31.10
N SER A 1142 -12.87 9.28 32.24
CA SER A 1142 -11.88 8.68 33.15
C SER A 1142 -12.30 7.30 33.71
N ASP A 1143 -13.59 7.01 33.71
CA ASP A 1143 -14.21 5.73 34.09
C ASP A 1143 -14.60 4.87 32.88
N GLU A 1144 -14.25 5.26 31.65
CA GLU A 1144 -14.59 4.57 30.41
C GLU A 1144 -13.36 4.05 29.68
N ILE A 1145 -13.51 2.92 29.02
CA ILE A 1145 -12.50 2.34 28.12
C ILE A 1145 -13.03 2.33 26.70
N CYS A 1146 -12.13 2.50 25.73
CA CYS A 1146 -12.45 2.22 24.33
C CYS A 1146 -12.62 0.70 24.18
N GLY A 1147 -13.84 0.27 23.92
CA GLY A 1147 -14.19 -1.15 23.91
C GLY A 1147 -15.28 -1.46 22.89
N ILE A 1148 -15.77 -2.70 22.95
CA ILE A 1148 -16.87 -3.18 22.09
C ILE A 1148 -18.00 -3.65 22.99
N SER A 1149 -19.22 -3.17 22.72
CA SER A 1149 -20.45 -3.59 23.40
C SER A 1149 -21.60 -3.68 22.38
N ASN A 1150 -22.44 -4.71 22.50
CA ASN A 1150 -23.53 -4.99 21.55
C ASN A 1150 -23.11 -4.91 20.07
N TYR A 1151 -21.96 -5.50 19.76
CA TYR A 1151 -21.37 -5.51 18.43
C TYR A 1151 -20.97 -4.14 17.84
N SER A 1152 -20.87 -3.11 18.68
CA SER A 1152 -20.47 -1.75 18.30
C SER A 1152 -19.26 -1.29 19.10
N ARG A 1153 -18.37 -0.50 18.47
CA ARG A 1153 -17.22 0.11 19.15
C ARG A 1153 -17.61 1.45 19.72
N GLY A 1154 -17.09 1.79 20.90
CA GLY A 1154 -17.37 3.04 21.57
C GLY A 1154 -16.65 3.20 22.91
N CYS A 1155 -16.88 4.33 23.57
CA CYS A 1155 -16.48 4.54 24.96
C CYS A 1155 -17.56 3.94 25.87
N TYR A 1156 -17.18 2.94 26.66
CA TYR A 1156 -18.06 2.27 27.59
C TYR A 1156 -17.45 2.29 28.98
N ARG A 1157 -18.28 2.40 30.00
CA ARG A 1157 -17.80 2.34 31.39
C ARG A 1157 -17.02 1.06 31.66
N SER A 1158 -15.86 1.24 32.28
CA SER A 1158 -15.07 0.15 32.83
C SER A 1158 -15.85 -0.47 33.98
N GLY A 1159 -16.24 -1.73 33.82
CA GLY A 1159 -17.06 -2.44 34.78
C GLY A 1159 -17.04 -3.94 34.52
N PRO A 1160 -17.64 -4.75 35.42
CA PRO A 1160 -17.66 -6.21 35.28
C PRO A 1160 -18.40 -6.69 34.02
N CYS A 1161 -19.20 -5.83 33.38
CA CYS A 1161 -19.86 -6.11 32.10
C CYS A 1161 -19.05 -5.71 30.84
N MET A 1162 -17.79 -5.26 30.96
CA MET A 1162 -16.96 -4.83 29.83
C MET A 1162 -15.55 -5.46 29.85
N PRO A 1163 -15.23 -6.37 28.89
CA PRO A 1163 -16.13 -6.91 27.86
C PRO A 1163 -17.28 -7.73 28.48
N ASN A 1164 -18.38 -7.90 27.73
CA ASN A 1164 -19.55 -8.65 28.20
C ASN A 1164 -19.13 -10.08 28.64
N PRO A 1165 -19.21 -10.42 29.94
CA PRO A 1165 -18.83 -11.73 30.46
C PRO A 1165 -19.90 -12.80 30.20
N CYS A 1166 -21.07 -12.43 29.68
CA CYS A 1166 -22.16 -13.35 29.41
C CYS A 1166 -21.93 -14.10 28.09
N GLU A 1167 -21.99 -15.42 28.16
CA GLU A 1167 -21.95 -16.33 27.03
C GLU A 1167 -23.33 -16.40 26.34
N ASN A 1168 -23.39 -17.04 25.17
CA ASN A 1168 -24.65 -17.41 24.48
C ASN A 1168 -25.64 -16.23 24.26
N ASP A 1169 -25.10 -15.08 23.86
CA ASP A 1169 -25.82 -13.81 23.66
C ASP A 1169 -26.53 -13.30 24.94
N GLY A 1170 -26.04 -13.68 26.12
CA GLY A 1170 -26.54 -13.16 27.39
C GLY A 1170 -26.30 -11.65 27.53
N ILE A 1171 -27.28 -10.95 28.10
CA ILE A 1171 -27.22 -9.50 28.31
C ILE A 1171 -26.66 -9.25 29.71
N CYS A 1172 -25.49 -8.64 29.80
CA CYS A 1172 -24.91 -8.29 31.10
C CYS A 1172 -25.57 -7.03 31.69
N SER A 1173 -25.92 -7.11 32.97
CA SER A 1173 -26.45 -6.01 33.77
C SER A 1173 -25.65 -5.86 35.06
N GLU A 1174 -25.30 -4.62 35.43
CA GLU A 1174 -24.58 -4.36 36.68
C GLU A 1174 -25.54 -4.23 37.87
N THR A 1175 -25.21 -4.87 38.99
CA THR A 1175 -26.02 -4.77 40.23
C THR A 1175 -25.39 -3.78 41.21
N THR A 1176 -26.13 -2.72 41.56
CA THR A 1176 -25.63 -1.54 42.30
C THR A 1176 -25.65 -1.69 43.83
N ASN A 1177 -25.85 -2.88 44.38
CA ASN A 1177 -26.25 -3.06 45.79
C ASN A 1177 -25.20 -3.64 46.76
N SER A 1178 -23.91 -3.69 46.44
CA SER A 1178 -22.89 -3.99 47.46
C SER A 1178 -21.50 -3.41 47.15
N ALA A 1179 -20.63 -3.36 48.16
CA ALA A 1179 -19.31 -2.73 48.16
C ALA A 1179 -18.26 -3.35 47.18
N SER A 1180 -18.69 -4.16 46.22
CA SER A 1180 -17.93 -4.63 45.05
C SER A 1180 -18.88 -4.80 43.86
N PRO A 1181 -18.57 -4.26 42.68
CA PRO A 1181 -19.45 -4.35 41.52
C PRO A 1181 -19.62 -5.82 41.09
N HIS A 1182 -20.84 -6.33 41.16
CA HIS A 1182 -21.23 -7.66 40.64
C HIS A 1182 -22.05 -7.48 39.36
N PHE A 1183 -21.89 -8.41 38.42
CA PHE A 1183 -22.68 -8.46 37.21
C PHE A 1183 -23.72 -9.58 37.26
N HIS A 1184 -24.78 -9.45 36.47
CA HIS A 1184 -25.82 -10.45 36.27
C HIS A 1184 -26.09 -10.61 34.78
N CYS A 1185 -26.05 -11.84 34.29
CA CYS A 1185 -26.37 -12.14 32.90
C CYS A 1185 -27.85 -12.53 32.74
N GLU A 1186 -28.58 -11.76 31.94
CA GLU A 1186 -29.90 -12.12 31.47
C GLU A 1186 -29.78 -13.05 30.26
N CYS A 1187 -30.05 -14.33 30.49
CA CYS A 1187 -29.87 -15.37 29.50
C CYS A 1187 -31.06 -15.51 28.57
N SER A 1188 -30.79 -15.80 27.30
CA SER A 1188 -31.82 -16.14 26.33
C SER A 1188 -32.63 -17.38 26.76
N GLU A 1189 -33.77 -17.63 26.13
CA GLU A 1189 -34.76 -18.63 26.60
C GLU A 1189 -34.19 -20.05 26.77
N LEU A 1190 -33.07 -20.37 26.12
CA LEU A 1190 -32.42 -21.68 26.17
C LEU A 1190 -31.30 -21.79 27.21
N TYR A 1191 -30.88 -20.70 27.83
CA TYR A 1191 -29.72 -20.66 28.72
C TYR A 1191 -30.05 -20.12 30.12
N THR A 1192 -29.23 -20.51 31.08
CA THR A 1192 -29.26 -20.21 32.53
C THR A 1192 -27.81 -20.25 33.05
N GLY A 1193 -27.63 -20.12 34.37
CA GLY A 1193 -26.31 -19.95 34.97
C GLY A 1193 -25.96 -18.47 35.18
N GLU A 1194 -24.83 -18.22 35.86
CA GLU A 1194 -24.41 -16.87 36.24
C GLU A 1194 -23.92 -16.04 35.06
N THR A 1195 -23.31 -16.68 34.06
CA THR A 1195 -22.80 -16.10 32.82
C THR A 1195 -23.57 -16.59 31.60
N CYS A 1196 -24.73 -17.23 31.74
CA CYS A 1196 -25.43 -17.92 30.65
C CYS A 1196 -24.64 -19.08 30.05
N GLU A 1197 -23.75 -19.67 30.85
CA GLU A 1197 -22.90 -20.80 30.56
C GLU A 1197 -23.64 -22.14 30.56
N ALA A 1198 -24.79 -22.20 31.24
CA ALA A 1198 -25.58 -23.41 31.41
C ALA A 1198 -26.86 -23.36 30.57
N GLU A 1199 -27.39 -24.51 30.17
CA GLU A 1199 -28.63 -24.59 29.39
C GLU A 1199 -29.83 -24.79 30.31
N LYS A 1200 -30.99 -24.20 29.97
CA LYS A 1200 -32.26 -24.49 30.64
C LYS A 1200 -32.75 -25.87 30.18
N ILE A 1201 -32.60 -26.87 31.04
CA ILE A 1201 -33.07 -28.26 30.83
C ILE A 1201 -34.59 -28.29 30.67
#